data_AF-A0A2V1AJ31-F1
#
_entry.id   AF-A0A2V1AJ31-F1
#
_cell.length_a   1.000
_cell.length_b   1.000
_cell.length_c   1.000
_cell.angle_alpha   90.00
_cell.angle_beta   90.00
_cell.angle_gamma   90.00
#
_symmetry.space_group_name_H-M   'P 1'
#
loop_
_entity.id
_entity.type
_entity.pdbx_description
1 polymer ?
#
loop_
_entity_poly.entity_id
_entity_poly.type
_entity_poly.pdbx_seq_one_letter_code
_entity_poly.pdbx_strand_id
1 'polypeptide(L)'
;MGSLQFIADEVGLKTLVNGGLDVYLIIFMRMVRLLSFGATSLILVIFLKELGIDEATIGYFMTLAFFGDLIKSFLFSLIADGLGRKFTLILSSALMALTCFGIAYFDNFYVLAVVAALGILTPGGGEVGPFRSIEQSAIASLVPHDERSDIYAWYTFLGTFSSALGSFVCGSFVDLLQDQWHLTALQAYKGAFTAFGVLSVICLLSCLFLTPRMEVTHKPKPSVEQAAGEAAASSAETQDGPVESNETSELIPKKKPKWRLFPELSKDIVSIVLKLSFLFGLDAFASSLVQGSWLTYYIKHKFDVSSTTLGTIFFITFFIAGFASLLSTSFTKRLGPVVTMVVTHLPASAMLILLPIPKSLSITLAIMLIRASTQSMDVAPKHVFLATLVPADYRTAVFGWTNIVKTMAQMFGPSIAGYLTGEGVQWITFIMAGSLKVLYDVGILATFLKDSLNEALKQLKSVENYNEWKAIVTEIDRLTNMDIWRQNFISKHYDYMLVNERMSLLREARLNEDASLLMSLLRSGLLRNFGGIAQKRLYTKAYLGTKFKIQEYIIEVLDCLNYLNDSIHAERASNDYIMNSKQLKLDFFHDARQSFGCTGLILQGGSLFGLCHLGVVRALYFKGLLPRVIGGSAVGAAVAALVCSLTDVELIPILVSITDVMGNVDTLNHDVDERYGNVIENVVRKGYSQDILVFLKFVRDTIGDLTFEEAYLKTEKILNIVVHPTHPSIPSLLNYITAPNVIIWTAIYASIGTGVLSDSVQLYVKDLKNEIVPMAPELDISFLKPQDVSYQQHYFGHKKKDSETSLFSAPAESSPYTRLTELFNVNHFITSLVRPYLAPLISNDLKHHNAYGKLRFSDDALNIFWNDDTKKLEKPKSSASHIDVLTKDSSYNFRKHLKNVIGLEIQHRLDVMNKLGLLPEIVKRLCIDEKPSTAKFSTNSREITIVPELRYLLRDIGRVFDVHKTMENIPYWILVGERSVLNRICIG
;
A
#
# COMPACT_ATOMS: atom_id res chain seq x y z
N MET A 1 4.71 -28.57 -31.45
CA MET A 1 5.11 -27.26 -32.01
C MET A 1 4.87 -26.09 -31.05
N GLY A 2 3.79 -26.05 -30.26
CA GLY A 2 3.50 -24.92 -29.35
C GLY A 2 4.52 -24.65 -28.23
N SER A 3 5.18 -25.69 -27.69
CA SER A 3 6.18 -25.53 -26.62
C SER A 3 7.50 -24.90 -27.10
N LEU A 4 7.95 -25.20 -28.33
CA LEU A 4 9.14 -24.57 -28.90
C LEU A 4 8.89 -23.10 -29.25
N GLN A 5 7.68 -22.79 -29.72
CA GLN A 5 7.28 -21.44 -30.09
C GLN A 5 7.14 -20.55 -28.85
N PHE A 6 6.56 -21.08 -27.77
CA PHE A 6 6.54 -20.42 -26.47
C PHE A 6 7.96 -20.12 -25.94
N ILE A 7 8.89 -21.08 -26.02
CA ILE A 7 10.29 -20.86 -25.58
C ILE A 7 10.99 -19.83 -26.49
N ALA A 8 10.76 -19.89 -27.80
CA ALA A 8 11.37 -18.95 -28.75
C ALA A 8 10.87 -17.50 -28.55
N ASP A 9 9.58 -17.32 -28.25
CA ASP A 9 9.00 -16.01 -27.92
C ASP A 9 9.44 -15.54 -26.52
N GLU A 10 9.57 -16.44 -25.55
CA GLU A 10 9.98 -16.10 -24.18
C GLU A 10 11.45 -15.70 -24.07
N VAL A 11 12.31 -16.24 -24.94
CA VAL A 11 13.76 -15.93 -25.02
C VAL A 11 14.06 -14.85 -26.09
N GLY A 12 13.04 -14.35 -26.80
CA GLY A 12 13.19 -13.26 -27.78
C GLY A 12 13.96 -13.65 -29.04
N LEU A 13 13.99 -14.93 -29.40
CA LEU A 13 14.74 -15.42 -30.57
C LEU A 13 14.15 -14.87 -31.88
N LYS A 14 12.83 -14.74 -31.95
CA LYS A 14 12.11 -14.18 -33.11
C LYS A 14 12.51 -12.72 -33.36
N THR A 15 12.65 -11.94 -32.28
CA THR A 15 13.10 -10.56 -32.29
C THR A 15 14.52 -10.44 -32.87
N LEU A 16 15.43 -11.33 -32.47
CA LEU A 16 16.81 -11.35 -32.98
C LEU A 16 16.85 -11.65 -34.49
N VAL A 17 16.11 -12.67 -34.94
CA VAL A 17 16.10 -13.09 -36.36
C VAL A 17 15.59 -11.98 -37.29
N ASN A 18 14.62 -11.18 -36.81
CA ASN A 18 14.08 -10.05 -37.54
C ASN A 18 14.95 -8.77 -37.45
N GLY A 19 16.09 -8.81 -36.76
CA GLY A 19 16.99 -7.68 -36.61
C GLY A 19 17.59 -7.17 -37.92
N GLY A 20 17.86 -5.87 -38.00
CA GLY A 20 18.55 -5.26 -39.14
C GLY A 20 20.04 -5.65 -39.23
N LEU A 21 20.63 -5.51 -40.42
CA LEU A 21 22.04 -5.85 -40.68
C LEU A 21 23.04 -5.14 -39.74
N ASP A 22 22.78 -3.87 -39.40
CA ASP A 22 23.60 -3.10 -38.45
C ASP A 22 23.59 -3.72 -37.03
N VAL A 23 22.46 -4.33 -36.60
CA VAL A 23 22.36 -4.99 -35.30
C VAL A 23 23.23 -6.25 -35.27
N TYR A 24 23.21 -7.05 -36.34
CA TYR A 24 24.08 -8.21 -36.48
C TYR A 24 25.56 -7.84 -36.50
N LEU A 25 25.94 -6.76 -37.22
CA LEU A 25 27.31 -6.26 -37.23
C LEU A 25 27.77 -5.82 -35.84
N ILE A 26 26.92 -5.11 -35.08
CA ILE A 26 27.23 -4.70 -33.70
C ILE A 26 27.48 -5.92 -32.80
N ILE A 27 26.61 -6.93 -32.88
CA ILE A 27 26.75 -8.16 -32.10
C ILE A 27 28.03 -8.91 -32.51
N PHE A 28 28.30 -9.02 -33.81
CA PHE A 28 29.49 -9.69 -34.34
C PHE A 28 30.79 -9.02 -33.88
N MET A 29 30.89 -7.69 -33.99
CA MET A 29 32.06 -6.94 -33.52
C MET A 29 32.32 -7.15 -32.03
N ARG A 30 31.26 -7.16 -31.22
CA ARG A 30 31.35 -7.48 -29.80
C ARG A 30 31.83 -8.91 -29.54
N MET A 31 31.33 -9.89 -30.31
CA MET A 31 31.78 -11.29 -30.19
C MET A 31 33.28 -11.41 -30.44
N VAL A 32 33.80 -10.83 -31.53
CA VAL A 32 35.23 -10.86 -31.88
C VAL A 32 36.07 -10.16 -30.81
N ARG A 33 35.59 -9.01 -30.29
CA ARG A 33 36.27 -8.27 -29.23
C ARG A 33 36.30 -9.05 -27.91
N LEU A 34 35.17 -9.59 -27.46
CA LEU A 34 35.11 -10.34 -26.20
C LEU A 34 35.87 -11.66 -26.27
N LEU A 35 36.02 -12.25 -27.46
CA LEU A 35 36.95 -13.35 -27.67
C LEU A 35 38.39 -12.93 -27.30
N SER A 36 38.82 -11.74 -27.70
CA SER A 36 40.14 -11.17 -27.35
C SER A 36 40.26 -10.81 -25.86
N PHE A 37 39.20 -10.25 -25.26
CA PHE A 37 39.22 -9.88 -23.84
C PHE A 37 39.17 -11.10 -22.90
N GLY A 38 38.40 -12.14 -23.23
CA GLY A 38 38.42 -13.40 -22.49
C GLY A 38 39.81 -14.00 -22.47
N ALA A 39 40.48 -14.00 -23.63
CA ALA A 39 41.84 -14.46 -23.76
C ALA A 39 42.86 -13.59 -22.98
N THR A 40 42.75 -12.26 -23.06
CA THR A 40 43.55 -11.31 -22.27
C THR A 40 43.39 -11.56 -20.77
N SER A 41 42.15 -11.81 -20.32
CA SER A 41 41.87 -12.06 -18.91
C SER A 41 42.59 -13.30 -18.39
N LEU A 42 42.80 -14.30 -19.25
CA LEU A 42 43.49 -15.53 -18.89
C LEU A 42 44.99 -15.30 -18.64
N ILE A 43 45.65 -14.48 -19.47
CA ILE A 43 47.12 -14.43 -19.51
C ILE A 43 47.73 -13.15 -18.92
N LEU A 44 47.00 -12.04 -18.78
CA LEU A 44 47.61 -10.73 -18.51
C LEU A 44 48.47 -10.66 -17.24
N VAL A 45 47.94 -11.08 -16.08
CA VAL A 45 48.69 -11.07 -14.81
C VAL A 45 49.86 -12.04 -14.85
N ILE A 46 49.67 -13.21 -15.46
CA ILE A 46 50.71 -14.23 -15.61
C ILE A 46 51.85 -13.70 -16.49
N PHE A 47 51.52 -13.06 -17.61
CA PHE A 47 52.47 -12.43 -18.53
C PHE A 47 53.29 -11.34 -17.84
N LEU A 48 52.65 -10.44 -17.09
CA LEU A 48 53.38 -9.39 -16.36
C LEU A 48 54.27 -9.97 -15.27
N LYS A 49 53.87 -11.09 -14.64
CA LYS A 49 54.71 -11.78 -13.67
C LYS A 49 55.92 -12.44 -14.32
N GLU A 50 55.77 -13.05 -15.50
CA GLU A 50 56.87 -13.61 -16.29
C GLU A 50 57.86 -12.53 -16.81
N LEU A 51 57.40 -11.29 -16.97
CA LEU A 51 58.28 -10.13 -17.22
C LEU A 51 59.11 -9.71 -15.99
N GLY A 52 58.91 -10.35 -14.85
CA GLY A 52 59.62 -10.06 -13.60
C GLY A 52 59.00 -8.92 -12.78
N ILE A 53 57.75 -8.53 -13.07
CA ILE A 53 57.04 -7.47 -12.32
C ILE A 53 56.42 -8.08 -11.06
N ASP A 54 56.53 -7.38 -9.93
CA ASP A 54 55.91 -7.79 -8.67
C ASP A 54 54.38 -7.63 -8.68
N GLU A 55 53.69 -8.42 -7.87
CA GLU A 55 52.23 -8.51 -7.83
C GLU A 55 51.56 -7.18 -7.46
N ALA A 56 52.17 -6.37 -6.58
CA ALA A 56 51.64 -5.07 -6.19
C ALA A 56 51.72 -4.08 -7.36
N THR A 57 52.85 -4.05 -8.07
CA THR A 57 53.04 -3.24 -9.27
C THR A 57 52.14 -3.68 -10.42
N ILE A 58 51.86 -4.98 -10.55
CA ILE A 58 50.81 -5.48 -11.46
C ILE A 58 49.45 -4.91 -11.07
N GLY A 59 49.11 -4.90 -9.77
CA GLY A 59 47.89 -4.27 -9.27
C GLY A 59 47.76 -2.79 -9.67
N TYR A 60 48.84 -2.01 -9.53
CA TYR A 60 48.89 -0.60 -9.96
C TYR A 60 48.73 -0.44 -11.47
N PHE A 61 49.36 -1.30 -12.27
CA PHE A 61 49.19 -1.33 -13.72
C PHE A 61 47.71 -1.51 -14.12
N MET A 62 47.03 -2.46 -13.50
CA MET A 62 45.63 -2.78 -13.80
C MET A 62 44.71 -1.62 -13.38
N THR A 63 44.99 -0.97 -12.23
CA THR A 63 44.28 0.23 -11.79
C THR A 63 44.47 1.40 -12.75
N LEU A 64 45.68 1.60 -13.26
CA LEU A 64 45.97 2.65 -14.24
C LEU A 64 45.23 2.40 -15.57
N ALA A 65 45.15 1.14 -16.01
CA ALA A 65 44.36 0.75 -17.19
C ALA A 65 42.87 1.10 -16.99
N PHE A 66 42.28 0.77 -15.83
CA PHE A 66 40.89 1.15 -15.52
C PHE A 66 40.66 2.66 -15.47
N PHE A 67 41.61 3.41 -14.90
CA PHE A 67 41.54 4.86 -14.86
C PHE A 67 41.55 5.45 -16.28
N GLY A 68 42.42 4.93 -17.15
CA GLY A 68 42.44 5.25 -18.57
C GLY A 68 41.09 4.94 -19.25
N ASP A 69 40.55 3.74 -19.04
CA ASP A 69 39.27 3.31 -19.61
C ASP A 69 38.09 4.18 -19.15
N LEU A 70 38.08 4.65 -17.89
CA LEU A 70 37.10 5.60 -17.38
C LEU A 70 37.15 6.93 -18.15
N ILE A 71 38.34 7.53 -18.28
CA ILE A 71 38.52 8.81 -18.97
C ILE A 71 38.11 8.70 -20.43
N LYS A 72 38.56 7.65 -21.13
CA LYS A 72 38.24 7.42 -22.54
C LYS A 72 36.75 7.16 -22.75
N SER A 73 36.11 6.37 -21.88
CA SER A 73 34.66 6.11 -21.95
C SER A 73 33.86 7.40 -21.82
N PHE A 74 34.22 8.26 -20.87
CA PHE A 74 33.58 9.56 -20.68
C PHE A 74 33.81 10.46 -21.91
N LEU A 75 35.06 10.61 -22.36
CA LEU A 75 35.42 11.46 -23.49
C LEU A 75 34.73 11.02 -24.79
N PHE A 76 34.78 9.72 -25.11
CA PHE A 76 34.18 9.19 -26.33
C PHE A 76 32.65 9.21 -26.28
N SER A 77 32.03 9.10 -25.10
CA SER A 77 30.57 9.28 -24.98
C SER A 77 30.12 10.71 -25.32
N LEU A 78 30.92 11.72 -24.96
CA LEU A 78 30.63 13.12 -25.31
C LEU A 78 30.87 13.41 -26.81
N ILE A 79 31.90 12.78 -27.37
CA ILE A 79 32.28 12.95 -28.78
C ILE A 79 31.34 12.18 -29.72
N ALA A 80 30.79 11.04 -29.28
CA ALA A 80 29.99 10.14 -30.11
C ALA A 80 28.74 10.80 -30.71
N ASP A 81 28.08 11.70 -29.98
CA ASP A 81 26.89 12.41 -30.48
C ASP A 81 27.26 13.58 -31.43
N GLY A 82 28.52 14.05 -31.42
CA GLY A 82 28.99 15.18 -32.23
C GLY A 82 29.76 14.79 -33.50
N LEU A 83 30.71 13.85 -33.39
CA LEU A 83 31.53 13.36 -34.52
C LEU A 83 30.94 12.11 -35.20
N GLY A 84 29.93 11.50 -34.58
CA GLY A 84 29.27 10.30 -35.07
C GLY A 84 29.73 9.01 -34.37
N ARG A 85 28.76 8.12 -34.13
CA ARG A 85 28.94 6.86 -33.43
C ARG A 85 29.82 5.89 -34.22
N LYS A 86 29.69 5.86 -35.56
CA LYS A 86 30.53 5.01 -36.42
C LYS A 86 32.01 5.38 -36.28
N PHE A 87 32.33 6.67 -36.38
CA PHE A 87 33.70 7.16 -36.28
C PHE A 87 34.32 6.84 -34.92
N THR A 88 33.54 7.00 -33.86
CA THR A 88 34.00 6.71 -32.50
C THR A 88 34.31 5.22 -32.28
N LEU A 89 33.54 4.31 -32.90
CA LEU A 89 33.85 2.87 -32.89
C LEU A 89 35.13 2.54 -33.68
N ILE A 90 35.36 3.18 -34.84
CA ILE A 90 36.59 3.02 -35.63
C ILE A 90 37.80 3.44 -34.81
N LEU A 91 37.76 4.63 -34.21
CA LEU A 91 38.85 5.16 -33.38
C LEU A 91 39.15 4.24 -32.19
N SER A 92 38.09 3.74 -31.54
CA SER A 92 38.21 2.81 -30.42
C SER A 92 38.86 1.48 -30.84
N SER A 93 38.43 0.91 -31.98
CA SER A 93 39.00 -0.34 -32.51
C SER A 93 40.46 -0.20 -32.94
N ALA A 94 40.83 0.95 -33.52
CA ALA A 94 42.22 1.25 -33.88
C ALA A 94 43.11 1.35 -32.64
N LEU A 95 42.63 2.04 -31.59
CA LEU A 95 43.33 2.18 -30.33
C LEU A 95 43.52 0.82 -29.63
N MET A 96 42.50 -0.04 -29.66
CA MET A 96 42.58 -1.42 -29.15
C MET A 96 43.65 -2.24 -29.88
N ALA A 97 43.70 -2.19 -31.22
CA ALA A 97 44.72 -2.89 -32.00
C ALA A 97 46.14 -2.41 -31.67
N LEU A 98 46.35 -1.09 -31.57
CA LEU A 98 47.64 -0.50 -31.16
C LEU A 98 48.06 -0.97 -29.77
N THR A 99 47.10 -1.15 -28.86
CA THR A 99 47.35 -1.61 -27.49
C THR A 99 47.85 -3.05 -27.47
N CYS A 100 47.16 -3.95 -28.19
CA CYS A 100 47.55 -5.37 -28.27
C CYS A 100 48.94 -5.55 -28.90
N PHE A 101 49.24 -4.86 -30.00
CA PHE A 101 50.56 -4.91 -30.62
C PHE A 101 51.64 -4.26 -29.74
N GLY A 102 51.32 -3.17 -29.04
CA GLY A 102 52.23 -2.53 -28.08
C GLY A 102 52.62 -3.46 -26.94
N ILE A 103 51.65 -4.15 -26.33
CA ILE A 103 51.92 -5.12 -25.23
C ILE A 103 52.71 -6.32 -25.73
N ALA A 104 52.47 -6.78 -26.96
CA ALA A 104 53.25 -7.87 -27.53
C ALA A 104 54.72 -7.51 -27.82
N TYR A 105 55.00 -6.24 -28.12
CA TYR A 105 56.33 -5.80 -28.56
C TYR A 105 57.24 -5.33 -27.40
N PHE A 106 56.71 -4.54 -26.47
CA PHE A 106 57.50 -3.89 -25.42
C PHE A 106 57.62 -4.73 -24.14
N ASP A 107 58.81 -4.69 -23.51
CA ASP A 107 59.08 -5.36 -22.22
C ASP A 107 59.16 -4.38 -21.04
N ASN A 108 59.33 -3.08 -21.31
CA ASN A 108 59.50 -2.08 -20.26
C ASN A 108 58.16 -1.76 -19.59
N PHE A 109 58.09 -1.93 -18.26
CA PHE A 109 56.92 -1.64 -17.44
C PHE A 109 56.30 -0.26 -17.70
N TYR A 110 57.10 0.81 -17.74
CA TYR A 110 56.58 2.17 -17.89
C TYR A 110 55.93 2.36 -19.27
N VAL A 111 56.50 1.76 -20.31
CA VAL A 111 55.94 1.80 -21.67
C VAL A 111 54.63 1.00 -21.70
N LEU A 112 54.62 -0.20 -21.10
CA LEU A 112 53.41 -1.02 -20.99
C LEU A 112 52.31 -0.28 -20.23
N ALA A 113 52.63 0.38 -19.12
CA ALA A 113 51.68 1.12 -18.30
C ALA A 113 51.05 2.30 -19.07
N VAL A 114 51.86 3.04 -19.84
CA VAL A 114 51.38 4.11 -20.72
C VAL A 114 50.50 3.55 -21.84
N VAL A 115 50.92 2.45 -22.47
CA VAL A 115 50.15 1.75 -23.51
C VAL A 115 48.80 1.27 -22.96
N ALA A 116 48.75 0.72 -21.75
CA ALA A 116 47.51 0.29 -21.12
C ALA A 116 46.61 1.47 -20.67
N ALA A 117 47.19 2.58 -20.21
CA ALA A 117 46.45 3.76 -19.81
C ALA A 117 45.81 4.50 -21.00
N LEU A 118 46.60 4.74 -22.05
CA LEU A 118 46.16 5.44 -23.26
C LEU A 118 45.39 4.53 -24.22
N GLY A 119 45.77 3.26 -24.30
CA GLY A 119 45.18 2.23 -25.14
C GLY A 119 43.95 1.56 -24.53
N ILE A 120 43.21 0.73 -25.26
CA ILE A 120 42.05 0.00 -24.69
C ILE A 120 42.49 -1.39 -24.26
N LEU A 121 42.63 -1.61 -22.96
CA LEU A 121 42.95 -2.89 -22.35
C LEU A 121 42.06 -3.07 -21.11
N THR A 122 41.01 -3.88 -21.20
CA THR A 122 40.20 -4.19 -20.02
C THR A 122 40.76 -5.39 -19.29
N PRO A 123 41.38 -5.21 -18.11
CA PRO A 123 42.11 -6.29 -17.45
C PRO A 123 41.22 -7.40 -16.87
N GLY A 124 39.90 -7.17 -16.78
CA GLY A 124 38.95 -8.13 -16.22
C GLY A 124 38.29 -9.07 -17.21
N GLY A 125 38.60 -8.99 -18.51
CA GLY A 125 37.94 -9.79 -19.54
C GLY A 125 36.50 -9.38 -19.88
N GLY A 126 35.86 -8.57 -19.03
CA GLY A 126 34.61 -7.89 -19.37
C GLY A 126 34.86 -6.65 -20.21
N GLU A 127 33.79 -6.08 -20.79
CA GLU A 127 33.85 -4.79 -21.47
C GLU A 127 33.65 -3.64 -20.49
N VAL A 128 34.73 -2.91 -20.21
CA VAL A 128 34.72 -1.62 -19.53
C VAL A 128 35.35 -0.63 -20.49
N GLY A 129 34.54 0.22 -21.11
CA GLY A 129 35.03 1.05 -22.21
C GLY A 129 33.95 1.77 -23.01
N PRO A 130 34.36 2.63 -23.96
CA PRO A 130 33.47 3.43 -24.80
C PRO A 130 32.56 2.58 -25.70
N PHE A 131 33.04 1.42 -26.13
CA PHE A 131 32.32 0.50 -27.00
C PHE A 131 30.93 0.15 -26.48
N ARG A 132 30.82 -0.29 -25.23
CA ARG A 132 29.55 -0.71 -24.64
C ARG A 132 28.53 0.43 -24.63
N SER A 133 28.96 1.63 -24.26
CA SER A 133 28.09 2.81 -24.22
C SER A 133 27.56 3.16 -25.61
N ILE A 134 28.45 3.17 -26.61
CA ILE A 134 28.11 3.55 -27.99
C ILE A 134 27.23 2.49 -28.64
N GLU A 135 27.58 1.21 -28.53
CA GLU A 135 26.81 0.10 -29.11
C GLU A 135 25.43 -0.01 -28.49
N GLN A 136 25.31 0.11 -27.17
CA GLN A 136 24.00 0.09 -26.51
C GLN A 136 23.13 1.27 -26.96
N SER A 137 23.72 2.45 -27.11
CA SER A 137 23.01 3.63 -27.64
C SER A 137 22.61 3.47 -29.12
N ALA A 138 23.43 2.81 -29.93
CA ALA A 138 23.16 2.51 -31.33
C ALA A 138 22.02 1.49 -31.47
N ILE A 139 22.02 0.42 -30.67
CA ILE A 139 20.91 -0.54 -30.61
C ILE A 139 19.61 0.16 -30.21
N ALA A 140 19.66 1.08 -29.23
CA ALA A 140 18.48 1.83 -28.81
C ALA A 140 17.87 2.69 -29.94
N SER A 141 18.69 3.20 -30.87
CA SER A 141 18.19 3.93 -32.05
C SER A 141 17.76 3.02 -33.20
N LEU A 142 18.34 1.83 -33.33
CA LEU A 142 18.06 0.90 -34.44
C LEU A 142 16.85 0.00 -34.19
N VAL A 143 16.51 -0.27 -32.93
CA VAL A 143 15.48 -1.24 -32.54
C VAL A 143 14.28 -0.54 -31.87
N PRO A 144 13.02 -0.90 -32.20
CA PRO A 144 11.81 -0.39 -31.52
C PRO A 144 11.85 -0.62 -30.00
N HIS A 145 11.20 0.25 -29.23
CA HIS A 145 11.28 0.24 -27.76
C HIS A 145 10.92 -1.12 -27.13
N ASP A 146 9.92 -1.80 -27.68
CA ASP A 146 9.35 -3.02 -27.10
C ASP A 146 10.20 -4.27 -27.38
N GLU A 147 11.13 -4.19 -28.33
CA GLU A 147 11.99 -5.30 -28.77
C GLU A 147 13.44 -5.18 -28.24
N ARG A 148 13.81 -4.03 -27.64
CA ARG A 148 15.18 -3.75 -27.18
C ARG A 148 15.68 -4.71 -26.10
N SER A 149 14.80 -5.15 -25.19
CA SER A 149 15.19 -6.04 -24.08
C SER A 149 15.76 -7.35 -24.58
N ASP A 150 15.16 -7.91 -25.62
CA ASP A 150 15.55 -9.20 -26.20
C ASP A 150 16.90 -9.10 -26.90
N ILE A 151 17.08 -8.03 -27.70
CA ILE A 151 18.35 -7.77 -28.38
C ILE A 151 19.48 -7.55 -27.36
N TYR A 152 19.23 -6.83 -26.25
CA TYR A 152 20.24 -6.68 -25.19
C TYR A 152 20.57 -7.99 -24.46
N ALA A 153 19.60 -8.88 -24.28
CA ALA A 153 19.83 -10.19 -23.70
C ALA A 153 20.75 -11.04 -24.59
N TRP A 154 20.46 -11.12 -25.90
CA TRP A 154 21.29 -11.84 -26.88
C TRP A 154 22.68 -11.20 -27.07
N TYR A 155 22.75 -9.87 -27.11
CA TYR A 155 24.01 -9.11 -27.11
C TYR A 155 24.89 -9.47 -25.91
N THR A 156 24.29 -9.66 -24.73
CA THR A 156 25.02 -10.04 -23.51
C THR A 156 25.44 -11.51 -23.52
N PHE A 157 24.53 -12.42 -23.90
CA PHE A 157 24.78 -13.86 -23.98
C PHE A 157 25.90 -14.18 -24.98
N LEU A 158 25.77 -13.74 -26.23
CA LEU A 158 26.74 -14.03 -27.30
C LEU A 158 28.12 -13.48 -26.96
N GLY A 159 28.19 -12.30 -26.35
CA GLY A 159 29.44 -11.74 -25.86
C GLY A 159 30.12 -12.60 -24.79
N THR A 160 29.36 -13.04 -23.78
CA THR A 160 29.88 -13.89 -22.69
C THR A 160 30.33 -15.24 -23.22
N PHE A 161 29.58 -15.82 -24.16
CA PHE A 161 29.93 -17.06 -24.84
C PHE A 161 31.23 -16.92 -25.66
N SER A 162 31.41 -15.81 -26.39
CA SER A 162 32.66 -15.54 -27.11
C SER A 162 33.86 -15.36 -26.17
N SER A 163 33.69 -14.71 -25.02
CA SER A 163 34.73 -14.61 -23.99
C SER A 163 35.13 -15.99 -23.42
N ALA A 164 34.16 -16.90 -23.27
CA ALA A 164 34.41 -18.28 -22.88
C ALA A 164 35.30 -18.98 -23.91
N LEU A 165 34.91 -18.89 -25.20
CA LEU A 165 35.67 -19.47 -26.30
C LEU A 165 37.09 -18.88 -26.39
N GLY A 166 37.25 -17.57 -26.21
CA GLY A 166 38.54 -16.91 -26.19
C GLY A 166 39.48 -17.43 -25.10
N SER A 167 38.95 -17.69 -23.90
CA SER A 167 39.72 -18.28 -22.80
C SER A 167 40.23 -19.69 -23.14
N PHE A 168 39.37 -20.53 -23.74
CA PHE A 168 39.76 -21.88 -24.19
C PHE A 168 40.80 -21.84 -25.31
N VAL A 169 40.53 -21.07 -26.38
CA VAL A 169 41.43 -20.96 -27.54
C VAL A 169 42.79 -20.43 -27.11
N CYS A 170 42.84 -19.43 -26.23
CA CYS A 170 44.09 -18.89 -25.71
C CYS A 170 44.90 -19.91 -24.93
N GLY A 171 44.26 -20.68 -24.03
CA GLY A 171 44.93 -21.71 -23.24
C GLY A 171 45.58 -22.76 -24.13
N SER A 172 44.82 -23.31 -25.07
CA SER A 172 45.29 -24.30 -26.04
C SER A 172 46.35 -23.72 -26.99
N PHE A 173 46.23 -22.46 -27.39
CA PHE A 173 47.20 -21.79 -28.26
C PHE A 173 48.54 -21.55 -27.58
N VAL A 174 48.53 -21.12 -26.31
CA VAL A 174 49.75 -20.93 -25.52
C VAL A 174 50.48 -22.26 -25.33
N ASP A 175 49.77 -23.32 -24.96
CA ASP A 175 50.38 -24.64 -24.76
C ASP A 175 50.87 -25.21 -26.10
N LEU A 176 50.15 -25.02 -27.22
CA LEU A 176 50.61 -25.41 -28.56
C LEU A 176 51.95 -24.75 -28.93
N LEU A 177 52.11 -23.45 -28.66
CA LEU A 177 53.35 -22.72 -28.91
C LEU A 177 54.51 -23.19 -28.04
N GLN A 178 54.23 -23.61 -26.80
CA GLN A 178 55.25 -24.14 -25.88
C GLN A 178 55.65 -25.58 -26.21
N ASP A 179 54.66 -26.44 -26.47
CA ASP A 179 54.88 -27.88 -26.64
C ASP A 179 55.39 -28.25 -28.03
N GLN A 180 54.81 -27.68 -29.09
CA GLN A 180 55.20 -28.02 -30.47
C GLN A 180 56.27 -27.12 -31.06
N TRP A 181 56.26 -25.83 -30.73
CA TRP A 181 57.19 -24.85 -31.29
C TRP A 181 58.35 -24.51 -30.32
N HIS A 182 58.36 -25.13 -29.14
CA HIS A 182 59.41 -24.97 -28.11
C HIS A 182 59.71 -23.52 -27.74
N LEU A 183 58.71 -22.64 -27.84
CA LEU A 183 58.84 -21.24 -27.45
C LEU A 183 58.83 -21.10 -25.92
N THR A 184 59.56 -20.10 -25.43
CA THR A 184 59.51 -19.74 -24.00
C THR A 184 58.11 -19.24 -23.60
N ALA A 185 57.74 -19.36 -22.32
CA ALA A 185 56.42 -18.94 -21.85
C ALA A 185 56.11 -17.47 -22.19
N LEU A 186 57.09 -16.59 -22.05
CA LEU A 186 56.99 -15.18 -22.41
C LEU A 186 56.72 -14.97 -23.91
N GLN A 187 57.42 -15.70 -24.79
CA GLN A 187 57.20 -15.63 -26.24
C GLN A 187 55.82 -16.16 -26.64
N ALA A 188 55.34 -17.22 -25.98
CA ALA A 188 54.00 -17.75 -26.19
C ALA A 188 52.92 -16.73 -25.80
N TYR A 189 53.08 -16.02 -24.67
CA TYR A 189 52.18 -14.94 -24.28
C TYR A 189 52.21 -13.75 -25.24
N LYS A 190 53.40 -13.34 -25.72
CA LYS A 190 53.51 -12.32 -26.78
C LYS A 190 52.81 -12.75 -28.07
N GLY A 191 52.95 -14.02 -28.46
CA GLY A 191 52.26 -14.62 -29.61
C GLY A 191 50.73 -14.61 -29.44
N ALA A 192 50.23 -14.80 -28.23
CA ALA A 192 48.80 -14.67 -27.94
C ALA A 192 48.33 -13.20 -28.09
N PHE A 193 49.07 -12.22 -27.57
CA PHE A 193 48.75 -10.80 -27.74
C PHE A 193 48.81 -10.32 -29.20
N THR A 194 49.72 -10.85 -30.03
CA THR A 194 49.73 -10.54 -31.47
C THR A 194 48.51 -11.10 -32.18
N ALA A 195 48.09 -12.34 -31.85
CA ALA A 195 46.85 -12.92 -32.37
C ALA A 195 45.62 -12.06 -32.01
N PHE A 196 45.58 -11.47 -30.81
CA PHE A 196 44.51 -10.54 -30.42
C PHE A 196 44.60 -9.19 -31.15
N GLY A 197 45.80 -8.73 -31.46
CA GLY A 197 46.00 -7.59 -32.36
C GLY A 197 45.34 -7.82 -33.72
N VAL A 198 45.48 -9.02 -34.29
CA VAL A 198 44.82 -9.40 -35.55
C VAL A 198 43.29 -9.41 -35.41
N LEU A 199 42.75 -9.99 -34.34
CA LEU A 199 41.30 -9.96 -34.07
C LEU A 199 40.77 -8.53 -33.91
N SER A 200 41.55 -7.64 -33.28
CA SER A 200 41.21 -6.22 -33.14
C SER A 200 41.17 -5.49 -34.48
N VAL A 201 42.04 -5.87 -35.42
CA VAL A 201 41.99 -5.38 -36.81
C VAL A 201 40.75 -5.90 -37.54
N ILE A 202 40.30 -7.14 -37.29
CA ILE A 202 39.03 -7.65 -37.84
C ILE A 202 37.84 -6.82 -37.33
N CYS A 203 37.82 -6.46 -36.03
CA CYS A 203 36.83 -5.53 -35.49
C CYS A 203 36.88 -4.16 -36.19
N LEU A 204 38.07 -3.62 -36.42
CA LEU A 204 38.28 -2.35 -37.12
C LEU A 204 37.74 -2.38 -38.56
N LEU A 205 38.02 -3.46 -39.30
CA LEU A 205 37.53 -3.65 -40.67
C LEU A 205 36.00 -3.81 -40.69
N SER A 206 35.44 -4.52 -39.70
CA SER A 206 33.99 -4.71 -39.55
C SER A 206 33.25 -3.38 -39.33
N CYS A 207 33.87 -2.43 -38.60
CA CYS A 207 33.30 -1.09 -38.39
C CYS A 207 33.09 -0.31 -39.70
N LEU A 208 33.84 -0.61 -40.77
CA LEU A 208 33.70 0.07 -42.06
C LEU A 208 32.36 -0.25 -42.74
N PHE A 209 31.82 -1.44 -42.50
CA PHE A 209 30.55 -1.91 -43.06
C PHE A 209 29.29 -1.38 -42.37
N LEU A 210 29.44 -0.66 -41.26
CA LEU A 210 28.30 -0.03 -40.57
C LEU A 210 27.70 1.09 -41.41
N THR A 211 26.36 1.15 -41.49
CA THR A 211 25.63 2.14 -42.27
C THR A 211 25.41 3.45 -41.48
N PRO A 212 25.22 4.63 -42.12
CA PRO A 212 24.93 5.89 -41.42
C PRO A 212 23.61 5.90 -40.62
N ARG A 213 22.79 4.84 -40.73
CA ARG A 213 21.54 4.66 -39.98
C ARG A 213 21.73 4.59 -38.47
N MET A 214 22.95 4.31 -38.00
CA MET A 214 23.28 4.29 -36.58
C MET A 214 23.48 5.68 -35.97
N GLU A 215 23.59 6.72 -36.80
CA GLU A 215 23.78 8.10 -36.37
C GLU A 215 22.47 8.73 -35.88
N VAL A 216 22.56 9.63 -34.88
CA VAL A 216 21.40 10.32 -34.34
C VAL A 216 20.88 11.33 -35.36
N THR A 217 19.77 11.03 -36.03
CA THR A 217 19.04 12.03 -36.82
C THR A 217 18.35 12.98 -35.84
N HIS A 218 18.90 14.17 -35.64
CA HIS A 218 18.14 15.28 -35.08
C HIS A 218 16.98 15.56 -36.05
N LYS A 219 15.79 15.02 -35.76
CA LYS A 219 14.57 15.54 -36.38
C LYS A 219 14.52 17.03 -36.02
N PRO A 220 14.52 17.96 -37.00
CA PRO A 220 14.22 19.35 -36.68
C PRO A 220 12.86 19.35 -36.00
N LYS A 221 12.75 20.01 -34.84
CA LYS A 221 11.44 20.28 -34.23
C LYS A 221 10.57 20.90 -35.34
N PRO A 222 9.33 20.42 -35.56
CA PRO A 222 8.44 21.07 -36.50
C PRO A 222 8.38 22.55 -36.12
N SER A 223 8.60 23.42 -37.11
CA SER A 223 8.33 24.84 -36.94
C SER A 223 6.88 24.99 -36.49
N VAL A 224 6.62 26.02 -35.69
CA VAL A 224 5.30 26.32 -35.12
C VAL A 224 4.21 26.40 -36.21
N GLU A 225 4.59 26.66 -37.47
CA GLU A 225 3.71 26.64 -38.65
C GLU A 225 3.25 25.23 -39.10
N GLN A 226 4.06 24.18 -38.92
CA GLN A 226 3.69 22.81 -39.32
C GLN A 226 2.78 22.13 -38.29
N ALA A 227 2.98 22.43 -37.00
CA ALA A 227 2.06 21.99 -35.94
C ALA A 227 0.69 22.69 -36.04
N ALA A 228 0.65 23.94 -36.53
CA ALA A 228 -0.59 24.64 -36.83
C ALA A 228 -1.31 24.04 -38.06
N GLY A 229 -0.57 23.58 -39.07
CA GLY A 229 -1.12 22.93 -40.26
C GLY A 229 -1.68 21.53 -40.01
N GLU A 230 -1.03 20.73 -39.16
CA GLU A 230 -1.53 19.38 -38.79
C GLU A 230 -2.67 19.44 -37.76
N ALA A 231 -2.69 20.44 -36.87
CA ALA A 231 -3.82 20.68 -35.96
C ALA A 231 -5.08 21.21 -36.69
N ALA A 232 -4.91 21.95 -37.80
CA ALA A 232 -6.03 22.41 -38.64
C ALA A 232 -6.62 21.29 -39.52
N ALA A 233 -5.88 20.20 -39.77
CA ALA A 233 -6.34 19.06 -40.56
C ALA A 233 -7.07 17.99 -39.72
N SER A 234 -6.98 18.03 -38.38
CA SER A 234 -7.64 17.06 -37.48
C SER A 234 -8.88 17.59 -36.76
N SER A 235 -9.35 18.79 -37.09
CA SER A 235 -10.50 19.45 -36.44
C SER A 235 -11.65 19.74 -37.42
N ALA A 236 -11.96 18.77 -38.27
CA ALA A 236 -13.15 18.77 -39.13
C ALA A 236 -13.93 17.48 -38.93
N GLU A 237 -14.48 17.27 -37.73
CA GLU A 237 -15.66 16.43 -37.54
C GLU A 237 -16.29 16.71 -36.15
N THR A 238 -17.59 17.03 -36.20
CA THR A 238 -18.61 17.08 -35.12
C THR A 238 -18.71 18.30 -34.18
N GLN A 239 -19.98 18.65 -33.94
CA GLN A 239 -20.58 19.93 -33.54
C GLN A 239 -21.04 19.98 -32.06
N ASP A 240 -21.32 21.21 -31.63
CA ASP A 240 -22.28 21.72 -30.62
C ASP A 240 -21.94 21.76 -29.11
N GLY A 241 -21.96 23.00 -28.57
CA GLY A 241 -22.12 23.31 -27.13
C GLY A 241 -21.29 24.53 -26.66
N PRO A 242 -21.88 25.64 -26.14
CA PRO A 242 -21.22 26.95 -26.16
C PRO A 242 -20.68 27.45 -24.80
N VAL A 243 -19.79 28.46 -24.88
CA VAL A 243 -19.43 29.47 -23.84
C VAL A 243 -18.45 28.94 -22.76
N GLU A 244 -17.34 29.59 -22.35
CA GLU A 244 -17.06 31.00 -22.08
C GLU A 244 -15.55 31.27 -22.08
N SER A 245 -15.19 32.48 -22.50
CA SER A 245 -13.84 33.07 -22.47
C SER A 245 -13.37 33.39 -21.05
N ASN A 246 -12.08 33.18 -20.75
CA ASN A 246 -11.27 34.24 -20.13
C ASN A 246 -9.76 33.99 -20.20
N GLU A 247 -9.08 35.11 -20.42
CA GLU A 247 -7.67 35.33 -20.69
C GLU A 247 -6.73 34.86 -19.56
N THR A 248 -5.50 34.48 -19.90
CA THR A 248 -4.31 34.86 -19.10
C THR A 248 -3.02 34.73 -19.90
N SER A 249 -2.54 35.90 -20.35
CA SER A 249 -1.14 36.34 -20.47
C SER A 249 -0.07 35.35 -20.96
N GLU A 250 0.37 35.58 -22.20
CA GLU A 250 1.67 35.13 -22.72
C GLU A 250 2.84 35.63 -21.87
N LEU A 251 3.59 34.71 -21.25
CA LEU A 251 4.92 34.96 -20.71
C LEU A 251 5.96 34.33 -21.65
N ILE A 252 6.63 35.18 -22.42
CA ILE A 252 7.78 34.84 -23.27
C ILE A 252 8.87 34.16 -22.43
N PRO A 253 9.28 32.90 -22.70
CA PRO A 253 10.35 32.27 -21.94
C PRO A 253 11.72 32.78 -22.44
N LYS A 254 12.44 33.48 -21.55
CA LYS A 254 13.85 33.85 -21.71
C LYS A 254 14.73 32.63 -22.01
N LYS A 255 15.57 32.72 -23.05
CA LYS A 255 16.63 31.77 -23.40
C LYS A 255 17.53 31.49 -22.17
N LYS A 256 17.55 30.25 -21.68
CA LYS A 256 18.47 29.76 -20.63
C LYS A 256 19.74 29.13 -21.26
N PRO A 257 20.89 29.15 -20.58
CA PRO A 257 22.19 28.87 -21.19
C PRO A 257 22.38 27.39 -21.52
N LYS A 258 23.09 27.14 -22.62
CA LYS A 258 23.53 25.82 -23.07
C LYS A 258 24.66 25.38 -22.14
N TRP A 259 24.39 24.36 -21.31
CA TRP A 259 25.31 23.46 -20.59
C TRP A 259 24.77 23.22 -19.18
N ARG A 260 23.82 22.29 -19.07
CA ARG A 260 23.39 21.70 -17.80
C ARG A 260 23.65 20.21 -17.89
N LEU A 261 24.60 19.71 -17.09
CA LEU A 261 24.95 18.28 -17.01
C LEU A 261 23.82 17.43 -16.39
N PHE A 262 22.87 18.09 -15.71
CA PHE A 262 21.72 17.45 -15.08
C PHE A 262 20.41 18.19 -15.45
N PRO A 263 19.35 17.46 -15.83
CA PRO A 263 18.00 18.02 -15.80
C PRO A 263 17.57 18.32 -14.35
N GLU A 264 16.57 19.17 -14.15
CA GLU A 264 16.00 19.44 -12.81
C GLU A 264 15.27 18.18 -12.31
N LEU A 265 15.98 17.28 -11.63
CA LEU A 265 15.38 16.08 -11.01
C LEU A 265 14.53 16.48 -9.80
N SER A 266 13.35 15.86 -9.65
CA SER A 266 12.56 15.97 -8.43
C SER A 266 13.31 15.37 -7.22
N LYS A 267 13.05 15.90 -6.02
CA LYS A 267 13.73 15.49 -4.78
C LYS A 267 13.65 13.99 -4.51
N ASP A 268 12.53 13.36 -4.89
CA ASP A 268 12.31 11.93 -4.70
C ASP A 268 13.20 11.07 -5.62
N ILE A 269 13.36 11.48 -6.89
CA ILE A 269 14.23 10.77 -7.84
C ILE A 269 15.70 10.91 -7.43
N VAL A 270 16.12 12.08 -6.95
CA VAL A 270 17.51 12.27 -6.46
C VAL A 270 17.82 11.31 -5.31
N SER A 271 16.89 11.13 -4.37
CA SER A 271 17.07 10.18 -3.26
C SER A 271 17.23 8.74 -3.74
N ILE A 272 16.42 8.33 -4.72
CA ILE A 272 16.50 6.99 -5.33
C ILE A 272 17.85 6.81 -6.03
N VAL A 273 18.26 7.78 -6.85
CA VAL A 273 19.53 7.72 -7.60
C VAL A 273 20.73 7.62 -6.66
N LEU A 274 20.77 8.41 -5.57
CA LEU A 274 21.86 8.34 -4.59
C LEU A 274 21.95 6.96 -3.92
N LYS A 275 20.82 6.37 -3.51
CA LYS A 275 20.78 5.02 -2.92
C LYS A 275 21.28 3.96 -3.90
N LEU A 276 20.84 4.03 -5.16
CA LEU A 276 21.25 3.10 -6.21
C LEU A 276 22.73 3.25 -6.57
N SER A 277 23.23 4.48 -6.66
CA SER A 277 24.65 4.77 -6.89
C SER A 277 25.53 4.15 -5.81
N PHE A 278 25.16 4.30 -4.53
CA PHE A 278 25.92 3.71 -3.43
C PHE A 278 25.95 2.18 -3.50
N LEU A 279 24.78 1.55 -3.64
CA LEU A 279 24.66 0.09 -3.68
C LEU A 279 25.37 -0.51 -4.91
N PHE A 280 25.19 0.08 -6.09
CA PHE A 280 25.86 -0.38 -7.30
C PHE A 280 27.37 -0.12 -7.29
N GLY A 281 27.82 0.99 -6.70
CA GLY A 281 29.24 1.25 -6.48
C GLY A 281 29.86 0.17 -5.60
N LEU A 282 29.16 -0.25 -4.53
CA LEU A 282 29.60 -1.33 -3.63
C LEU A 282 29.78 -2.66 -4.36
N ASP A 283 28.80 -3.09 -5.16
CA ASP A 283 28.90 -4.32 -5.96
C ASP A 283 30.02 -4.25 -7.01
N ALA A 284 30.21 -3.08 -7.63
CA ALA A 284 31.26 -2.87 -8.62
C ALA A 284 32.67 -2.93 -8.00
N PHE A 285 32.88 -2.27 -6.85
CA PHE A 285 34.12 -2.36 -6.08
C PHE A 285 34.40 -3.79 -5.61
N ALA A 286 33.39 -4.48 -5.06
CA ALA A 286 33.53 -5.87 -4.65
C ALA A 286 33.93 -6.79 -5.81
N SER A 287 33.36 -6.55 -7.00
CA SER A 287 33.68 -7.33 -8.20
C SER A 287 35.11 -7.10 -8.71
N SER A 288 35.70 -5.91 -8.51
CA SER A 288 37.07 -5.63 -8.96
C SER A 288 38.17 -6.20 -8.06
N LEU A 289 37.86 -6.56 -6.81
CA LEU A 289 38.78 -7.28 -5.91
C LEU A 289 39.10 -8.71 -6.38
N VAL A 290 38.18 -9.34 -7.12
CA VAL A 290 38.31 -10.72 -7.62
C VAL A 290 38.06 -10.74 -9.12
N GLN A 291 38.83 -9.91 -9.82
CA GLN A 291 38.75 -9.78 -11.25
C GLN A 291 39.29 -11.02 -11.98
N GLY A 292 38.83 -11.25 -13.22
CA GLY A 292 39.15 -12.44 -14.03
C GLY A 292 40.63 -12.83 -13.99
N SER A 293 41.54 -11.92 -14.32
CA SER A 293 42.99 -12.21 -14.32
C SER A 293 43.58 -12.54 -12.96
N TRP A 294 43.09 -11.92 -11.88
CA TRP A 294 43.52 -12.25 -10.53
C TRP A 294 43.01 -13.62 -10.08
N LEU A 295 41.78 -13.98 -10.45
CA LEU A 295 41.22 -15.32 -10.20
C LEU A 295 41.99 -16.38 -10.99
N THR A 296 42.33 -16.10 -12.24
CA THR A 296 43.13 -16.98 -13.10
C THR A 296 44.53 -17.22 -12.51
N TYR A 297 45.22 -16.14 -12.11
CA TYR A 297 46.52 -16.21 -11.45
C TYR A 297 46.44 -17.01 -10.14
N TYR A 298 45.42 -16.79 -9.30
CA TYR A 298 45.23 -17.53 -8.05
C TYR A 298 45.08 -19.04 -8.27
N ILE A 299 44.27 -19.47 -9.24
CA ILE A 299 44.07 -20.90 -9.54
C ILE A 299 45.36 -21.52 -10.08
N LYS A 300 46.06 -20.83 -11.00
CA LYS A 300 47.35 -21.30 -11.52
C LYS A 300 48.38 -21.45 -10.41
N HIS A 301 48.53 -20.44 -9.56
CA HIS A 301 49.50 -20.46 -8.47
C HIS A 301 49.16 -21.50 -7.39
N LYS A 302 47.88 -21.68 -7.06
CA LYS A 302 47.44 -22.61 -6.00
C LYS A 302 47.49 -24.08 -6.39
N PHE A 303 47.23 -24.41 -7.66
CA PHE A 303 47.09 -25.81 -8.11
C PHE A 303 48.09 -26.22 -9.20
N ASP A 304 48.96 -25.32 -9.64
CA ASP A 304 49.99 -25.56 -10.68
C ASP A 304 49.43 -26.18 -11.97
N VAL A 305 48.39 -25.56 -12.52
CA VAL A 305 47.66 -26.07 -13.69
C VAL A 305 48.18 -25.47 -15.01
N SER A 306 48.12 -26.26 -16.10
CA SER A 306 48.49 -25.82 -17.45
C SER A 306 47.56 -24.76 -18.02
N SER A 307 47.99 -24.02 -19.04
CA SER A 307 47.20 -22.94 -19.64
C SER A 307 45.93 -23.47 -20.31
N THR A 308 45.98 -24.65 -20.94
CA THR A 308 44.81 -25.34 -21.52
C THR A 308 43.80 -25.72 -20.46
N THR A 309 44.26 -26.27 -19.34
CA THR A 309 43.37 -26.65 -18.22
C THR A 309 42.66 -25.42 -17.69
N LEU A 310 43.41 -24.34 -17.48
CA LEU A 310 42.88 -23.06 -17.02
C LEU A 310 41.87 -22.47 -18.01
N GLY A 311 42.20 -22.44 -19.30
CA GLY A 311 41.29 -22.01 -20.37
C GLY A 311 39.99 -22.84 -20.41
N THR A 312 40.08 -24.15 -20.20
CA THR A 312 38.93 -25.06 -20.14
C THR A 312 38.03 -24.77 -18.92
N ILE A 313 38.62 -24.51 -17.75
CA ILE A 313 37.86 -24.16 -16.52
C ILE A 313 37.02 -22.90 -16.75
N PHE A 314 37.63 -21.83 -17.28
CA PHE A 314 36.94 -20.58 -17.53
C PHE A 314 35.94 -20.69 -18.69
N PHE A 315 36.21 -21.52 -19.70
CA PHE A 315 35.24 -21.83 -20.75
C PHE A 315 33.97 -22.45 -20.18
N ILE A 316 34.08 -23.52 -19.39
CA ILE A 316 32.89 -24.18 -18.81
C ILE A 316 32.15 -23.21 -17.87
N THR A 317 32.88 -22.46 -17.06
CA THR A 317 32.31 -21.47 -16.12
C THR A 317 31.53 -20.39 -16.87
N PHE A 318 32.11 -19.76 -17.89
CA PHE A 318 31.43 -18.70 -18.65
C PHE A 318 30.35 -19.24 -19.60
N PHE A 319 30.48 -20.47 -20.09
CA PHE A 319 29.44 -21.15 -20.85
C PHE A 319 28.17 -21.32 -20.00
N ILE A 320 28.29 -21.89 -18.79
CA ILE A 320 27.17 -22.05 -17.86
C ILE A 320 26.60 -20.68 -17.47
N ALA A 321 27.45 -19.71 -17.14
CA ALA A 321 27.01 -18.36 -16.80
C ALA A 321 26.25 -17.67 -17.95
N GLY A 322 26.65 -17.90 -19.20
CA GLY A 322 25.93 -17.43 -20.38
C GLY A 322 24.49 -17.94 -20.41
N PHE A 323 24.30 -19.26 -20.36
CA PHE A 323 22.96 -19.88 -20.36
C PHE A 323 22.14 -19.49 -19.12
N ALA A 324 22.76 -19.43 -17.95
CA ALA A 324 22.12 -18.97 -16.72
C ALA A 324 21.55 -17.55 -16.86
N SER A 325 22.26 -16.66 -17.56
CA SER A 325 21.79 -15.27 -17.77
C SER A 325 20.49 -15.19 -18.58
N LEU A 326 20.21 -16.14 -19.49
CA LEU A 326 18.95 -16.17 -20.24
C LEU A 326 17.75 -16.54 -19.35
N LEU A 327 17.96 -17.38 -18.33
CA LEU A 327 16.90 -17.76 -17.37
C LEU A 327 16.47 -16.59 -16.47
N SER A 328 17.32 -15.56 -16.35
CA SER A 328 17.09 -14.38 -15.51
C SER A 328 15.77 -13.65 -15.82
N THR A 329 15.38 -13.56 -17.10
CA THR A 329 14.15 -12.91 -17.53
C THR A 329 12.90 -13.62 -17.01
N SER A 330 12.89 -14.96 -17.09
CA SER A 330 11.79 -15.79 -16.58
C SER A 330 11.62 -15.63 -15.06
N PHE A 331 12.73 -15.64 -14.31
CA PHE A 331 12.70 -15.38 -12.88
C PHE A 331 12.19 -13.97 -12.56
N THR A 332 12.62 -12.97 -13.32
CA THR A 332 12.20 -11.56 -13.14
C THR A 332 10.69 -11.41 -13.34
N LYS A 333 10.11 -12.07 -14.35
CA LYS A 333 8.66 -12.06 -14.62
C LYS A 333 7.85 -12.70 -13.48
N ARG A 334 8.38 -13.75 -12.84
CA ARG A 334 7.67 -14.52 -11.79
C ARG A 334 7.83 -13.95 -10.37
N LEU A 335 9.04 -13.51 -10.02
CA LEU A 335 9.39 -13.11 -8.65
C LEU A 335 9.52 -11.58 -8.50
N GLY A 336 9.58 -10.84 -9.62
CA GLY A 336 9.91 -9.43 -9.64
C GLY A 336 11.43 -9.17 -9.60
N PRO A 337 11.90 -8.03 -10.13
CA PRO A 337 13.32 -7.81 -10.40
C PRO A 337 14.19 -7.69 -9.13
N VAL A 338 13.66 -7.14 -8.04
CA VAL A 338 14.39 -7.00 -6.76
C VAL A 338 14.69 -8.37 -6.16
N VAL A 339 13.68 -9.25 -6.07
CA VAL A 339 13.82 -10.58 -5.47
C VAL A 339 14.71 -11.45 -6.35
N THR A 340 14.53 -11.42 -7.67
CA THR A 340 15.38 -12.19 -8.59
C THR A 340 16.84 -11.82 -8.44
N MET A 341 17.17 -10.53 -8.37
CA MET A 341 18.55 -10.09 -8.20
C MET A 341 19.18 -10.64 -6.92
N VAL A 342 18.50 -10.54 -5.78
CA VAL A 342 19.00 -11.00 -4.48
C VAL A 342 19.11 -12.52 -4.42
N VAL A 343 18.07 -13.26 -4.85
CA VAL A 343 18.03 -14.73 -4.77
C VAL A 343 19.09 -15.39 -5.64
N THR A 344 19.49 -14.73 -6.73
CA THR A 344 20.51 -15.25 -7.65
C THR A 344 21.91 -14.80 -7.28
N HIS A 345 22.09 -13.58 -6.80
CA HIS A 345 23.40 -13.05 -6.48
C HIS A 345 23.91 -13.50 -5.09
N LEU A 346 23.01 -13.75 -4.12
CA LEU A 346 23.39 -14.15 -2.77
C LEU A 346 24.07 -15.54 -2.71
N PRO A 347 23.56 -16.61 -3.37
CA PRO A 347 24.25 -17.89 -3.45
C PRO A 347 25.61 -17.78 -4.15
N ALA A 348 25.69 -17.01 -5.24
CA ALA A 348 26.96 -16.77 -5.94
C ALA A 348 28.00 -16.09 -5.04
N SER A 349 27.57 -15.13 -4.23
CA SER A 349 28.40 -14.42 -3.25
C SER A 349 28.87 -15.35 -2.13
N ALA A 350 28.01 -16.26 -1.64
CA ALA A 350 28.40 -17.28 -0.68
C ALA A 350 29.45 -18.24 -1.27
N MET A 351 29.27 -18.70 -2.51
CA MET A 351 30.26 -19.54 -3.20
C MET A 351 31.60 -18.82 -3.41
N LEU A 352 31.59 -17.50 -3.66
CA LEU A 352 32.79 -16.68 -3.74
C LEU A 352 33.58 -16.67 -2.41
N ILE A 353 32.90 -16.57 -1.26
CA ILE A 353 33.55 -16.65 0.07
C ILE A 353 34.17 -18.03 0.30
N LEU A 354 33.52 -19.10 -0.17
CA LEU A 354 33.99 -20.47 -0.01
C LEU A 354 35.14 -20.84 -0.95
N LEU A 355 35.31 -20.13 -2.07
CA LEU A 355 36.27 -20.44 -3.13
C LEU A 355 37.73 -20.65 -2.66
N PRO A 356 38.32 -19.85 -1.75
CA PRO A 356 39.69 -20.07 -1.32
C PRO A 356 39.88 -21.27 -0.38
N ILE A 357 38.83 -21.86 0.20
CA ILE A 357 38.92 -22.86 1.27
C ILE A 357 39.41 -24.25 0.79
N PRO A 358 38.90 -24.82 -0.32
CA PRO A 358 39.26 -26.18 -0.70
C PRO A 358 40.73 -26.32 -1.08
N LYS A 359 41.34 -27.44 -0.70
CA LYS A 359 42.70 -27.82 -1.12
C LYS A 359 42.73 -28.70 -2.37
N SER A 360 41.57 -29.15 -2.85
CA SER A 360 41.43 -29.96 -4.06
C SER A 360 40.92 -29.12 -5.22
N LEU A 361 41.51 -29.31 -6.41
CA LEU A 361 41.09 -28.66 -7.64
C LEU A 361 39.63 -29.02 -7.94
N SER A 362 39.24 -30.30 -7.86
CA SER A 362 37.88 -30.76 -8.19
C SER A 362 36.79 -30.09 -7.34
N ILE A 363 37.03 -29.89 -6.04
CA ILE A 363 36.09 -29.19 -5.15
C ILE A 363 36.02 -27.70 -5.50
N THR A 364 37.17 -27.07 -5.80
CA THR A 364 37.22 -25.68 -6.25
C THR A 364 36.43 -25.48 -7.54
N LEU A 365 36.55 -26.42 -8.49
CA LEU A 365 35.76 -26.43 -9.73
C LEU A 365 34.27 -26.58 -9.46
N ALA A 366 33.87 -27.48 -8.57
CA ALA A 366 32.46 -27.63 -8.20
C ALA A 366 31.88 -26.31 -7.64
N ILE A 367 32.62 -25.63 -6.76
CA ILE A 367 32.22 -24.29 -6.23
C ILE A 367 32.12 -23.27 -7.36
N MET A 368 33.08 -23.24 -8.28
CA MET A 368 33.06 -22.33 -9.44
C MET A 368 31.86 -22.59 -10.36
N LEU A 369 31.50 -23.86 -10.59
CA LEU A 369 30.34 -24.24 -11.42
C LEU A 369 29.02 -23.85 -10.76
N ILE A 370 28.87 -24.06 -9.44
CA ILE A 370 27.68 -23.63 -8.68
C ILE A 370 27.58 -22.10 -8.67
N ARG A 371 28.71 -21.40 -8.53
CA ARG A 371 28.75 -19.95 -8.64
C ARG A 371 28.36 -19.50 -10.04
N ALA A 372 28.87 -20.16 -11.09
CA ALA A 372 28.60 -19.80 -12.48
C ALA A 372 27.11 -19.83 -12.83
N SER A 373 26.37 -20.80 -12.28
CA SER A 373 24.93 -20.96 -12.55
C SER A 373 24.07 -19.85 -11.98
N THR A 374 24.60 -19.01 -11.08
CA THR A 374 23.83 -18.00 -10.33
C THR A 374 24.40 -16.58 -10.47
N GLN A 375 25.71 -16.43 -10.70
CA GLN A 375 26.39 -15.13 -10.66
C GLN A 375 26.01 -14.13 -11.76
N SER A 376 25.49 -14.59 -12.91
CA SER A 376 25.21 -13.76 -14.10
C SER A 376 23.73 -13.45 -14.30
N MET A 377 22.88 -13.92 -13.38
CA MET A 377 21.42 -13.79 -13.46
C MET A 377 20.89 -12.45 -12.95
N ASP A 378 21.75 -11.51 -12.55
CA ASP A 378 21.39 -10.23 -11.98
C ASP A 378 21.33 -9.08 -13.01
N VAL A 379 21.97 -9.25 -14.17
CA VAL A 379 22.15 -8.19 -15.18
C VAL A 379 20.81 -7.66 -15.72
N ALA A 380 19.92 -8.56 -16.18
CA ALA A 380 18.61 -8.17 -16.70
C ALA A 380 17.70 -7.55 -15.61
N PRO A 381 17.54 -8.17 -14.41
CA PRO A 381 16.75 -7.60 -13.32
C PRO A 381 17.21 -6.19 -12.93
N LYS A 382 18.52 -5.91 -12.89
CA LYS A 382 19.05 -4.57 -12.62
C LYS A 382 18.52 -3.52 -13.62
N HIS A 383 18.45 -3.86 -14.90
CA HIS A 383 17.90 -2.97 -15.93
C HIS A 383 16.39 -2.78 -15.80
N VAL A 384 15.64 -3.87 -15.60
CA VAL A 384 14.19 -3.82 -15.39
C VAL A 384 13.85 -3.00 -14.14
N PHE A 385 14.57 -3.23 -13.04
CA PHE A 385 14.42 -2.52 -11.78
C PHE A 385 14.66 -1.01 -11.89
N LEU A 386 15.72 -0.60 -12.58
CA LEU A 386 15.98 0.82 -12.84
C LEU A 386 14.90 1.45 -13.73
N ALA A 387 14.42 0.71 -14.74
CA ALA A 387 13.37 1.18 -15.63
C ALA A 387 12.02 1.33 -14.93
N THR A 388 11.71 0.51 -13.92
CA THR A 388 10.47 0.63 -13.14
C THR A 388 10.51 1.77 -12.12
N LEU A 389 11.69 2.10 -11.58
CA LEU A 389 11.85 3.18 -10.60
C LEU A 389 12.01 4.58 -11.21
N VAL A 390 12.55 4.67 -12.43
CA VAL A 390 12.92 5.95 -13.05
C VAL A 390 12.04 6.21 -14.28
N PRO A 391 11.36 7.38 -14.36
CA PRO A 391 10.57 7.77 -15.52
C PRO A 391 11.41 7.83 -16.81
N ALA A 392 10.79 7.54 -17.96
CA ALA A 392 11.48 7.38 -19.24
C ALA A 392 12.41 8.56 -19.60
N ASP A 393 12.00 9.79 -19.29
CA ASP A 393 12.74 11.03 -19.57
C ASP A 393 14.10 11.11 -18.86
N TYR A 394 14.24 10.44 -17.72
CA TYR A 394 15.44 10.49 -16.86
C TYR A 394 16.27 9.20 -16.92
N ARG A 395 15.77 8.12 -17.52
CA ARG A 395 16.43 6.79 -17.52
C ARG A 395 17.85 6.85 -18.05
N THR A 396 18.06 7.48 -19.21
CA THR A 396 19.37 7.55 -19.86
C THR A 396 20.41 8.25 -18.98
N ALA A 397 20.04 9.38 -18.37
CA ALA A 397 20.92 10.13 -17.48
C ALA A 397 21.27 9.32 -16.22
N VAL A 398 20.28 8.65 -15.61
CA VAL A 398 20.50 7.80 -14.43
C VAL A 398 21.35 6.58 -14.76
N PHE A 399 21.15 5.93 -15.92
CA PHE A 399 22.00 4.83 -16.38
C PHE A 399 23.45 5.30 -16.61
N GLY A 400 23.66 6.45 -17.25
CA GLY A 400 24.98 7.04 -17.43
C GLY A 400 25.68 7.30 -16.10
N TRP A 401 24.99 7.97 -15.17
CA TRP A 401 25.53 8.28 -13.84
C TRP A 401 25.88 7.03 -13.03
N THR A 402 24.97 6.06 -12.95
CA THR A 402 25.22 4.81 -12.21
C THR A 402 26.38 4.03 -12.79
N ASN A 403 26.58 4.04 -14.11
CA ASN A 403 27.76 3.44 -14.75
C ASN A 403 29.05 4.18 -14.39
N ILE A 404 29.06 5.52 -14.40
CA ILE A 404 30.22 6.31 -13.96
C ILE A 404 30.61 5.94 -12.52
N VAL A 405 29.63 5.89 -11.62
CA VAL A 405 29.87 5.51 -10.22
C VAL A 405 30.44 4.09 -10.10
N LYS A 406 29.91 3.12 -10.85
CA LYS A 406 30.44 1.75 -10.88
C LYS A 406 31.88 1.69 -11.35
N THR A 407 32.20 2.34 -12.47
CA THR A 407 33.55 2.36 -13.03
C THR A 407 34.53 3.04 -12.07
N MET A 408 34.13 4.14 -11.44
CA MET A 408 34.94 4.84 -10.45
C MET A 408 35.20 3.97 -9.21
N ALA A 409 34.20 3.21 -8.77
CA ALA A 409 34.35 2.26 -7.67
C ALA A 409 35.28 1.09 -8.03
N GLN A 410 35.31 0.64 -9.30
CA GLN A 410 36.14 -0.48 -9.73
C GLN A 410 37.65 -0.20 -9.71
N MET A 411 38.07 1.06 -9.87
CA MET A 411 39.47 1.43 -10.09
C MET A 411 40.43 0.92 -9.02
N PHE A 412 40.01 0.90 -7.76
CA PHE A 412 40.90 0.58 -6.63
C PHE A 412 41.06 -0.92 -6.35
N GLY A 413 40.13 -1.75 -6.82
CA GLY A 413 40.12 -3.19 -6.53
C GLY A 413 41.38 -3.94 -6.98
N PRO A 414 41.89 -3.72 -8.21
CA PRO A 414 43.07 -4.43 -8.70
C PRO A 414 44.35 -4.12 -7.91
N SER A 415 44.54 -2.88 -7.45
CA SER A 415 45.69 -2.53 -6.59
C SER A 415 45.62 -3.22 -5.23
N ILE A 416 44.44 -3.27 -4.61
CA ILE A 416 44.23 -3.98 -3.34
C ILE A 416 44.48 -5.49 -3.53
N ALA A 417 43.98 -6.05 -4.63
CA ALA A 417 44.19 -7.46 -4.95
C ALA A 417 45.67 -7.77 -5.19
N GLY A 418 46.39 -6.93 -5.94
CA GLY A 418 47.82 -7.09 -6.20
C GLY A 418 48.67 -7.03 -4.94
N TYR A 419 48.43 -6.04 -4.08
CA TYR A 419 49.12 -5.92 -2.80
C TYR A 419 48.92 -7.16 -1.90
N LEU A 420 47.67 -7.60 -1.72
CA LEU A 420 47.36 -8.79 -0.92
C LEU A 420 47.91 -10.09 -1.54
N THR A 421 48.04 -10.14 -2.87
CA THR A 421 48.65 -11.28 -3.56
C THR A 421 50.16 -11.31 -3.35
N GLY A 422 50.83 -10.14 -3.37
CA GLY A 422 52.26 -10.03 -3.06
C GLY A 422 52.61 -10.48 -1.64
N GLU A 423 51.72 -10.25 -0.68
CA GLU A 423 51.83 -10.73 0.71
C GLU A 423 51.40 -12.20 0.89
N GLY A 424 51.02 -12.91 -0.18
CA GLY A 424 50.59 -14.31 -0.12
C GLY A 424 49.20 -14.54 0.50
N VAL A 425 48.43 -13.48 0.76
CA VAL A 425 47.12 -13.52 1.43
C VAL A 425 45.95 -13.19 0.51
N GLN A 426 46.05 -13.54 -0.78
CA GLN A 426 45.00 -13.29 -1.78
C GLN A 426 43.63 -13.86 -1.38
N TRP A 427 43.57 -14.92 -0.57
CA TRP A 427 42.30 -15.50 -0.07
C TRP A 427 41.38 -14.45 0.62
N ILE A 428 41.97 -13.39 1.21
CA ILE A 428 41.23 -12.30 1.85
C ILE A 428 40.39 -11.52 0.83
N THR A 429 40.86 -11.35 -0.41
CA THR A 429 40.11 -10.61 -1.45
C THR A 429 38.78 -11.30 -1.77
N PHE A 430 38.75 -12.63 -1.76
CA PHE A 430 37.54 -13.42 -2.00
C PHE A 430 36.51 -13.25 -0.89
N ILE A 431 36.95 -13.28 0.36
CA ILE A 431 36.06 -13.08 1.52
C ILE A 431 35.54 -11.64 1.53
N MET A 432 36.41 -10.64 1.37
CA MET A 432 36.01 -9.24 1.31
C MET A 432 35.00 -9.00 0.19
N ALA A 433 35.28 -9.48 -1.03
CA ALA A 433 34.38 -9.33 -2.18
C ALA A 433 33.03 -10.00 -1.94
N GLY A 434 33.01 -11.24 -1.44
CA GLY A 434 31.79 -11.96 -1.16
C GLY A 434 30.96 -11.31 -0.06
N SER A 435 31.58 -10.86 1.04
CA SER A 435 30.89 -10.15 2.13
C SER A 435 30.29 -8.81 1.68
N LEU A 436 31.02 -8.03 0.87
CA LEU A 436 30.52 -6.77 0.32
C LEU A 436 29.34 -6.99 -0.64
N LYS A 437 29.37 -8.08 -1.44
CA LYS A 437 28.24 -8.46 -2.31
C LYS A 437 27.01 -8.91 -1.52
N VAL A 438 27.19 -9.67 -0.45
CA VAL A 438 26.09 -10.02 0.48
C VAL A 438 25.48 -8.75 1.10
N LEU A 439 26.31 -7.80 1.52
CA LEU A 439 25.85 -6.52 2.07
C LEU A 439 25.04 -5.72 1.04
N TYR A 440 25.50 -5.69 -0.21
CA TYR A 440 24.76 -5.11 -1.33
C TYR A 440 23.38 -5.76 -1.51
N ASP A 441 23.32 -7.09 -1.53
CA ASP A 441 22.07 -7.84 -1.75
C ASP A 441 21.06 -7.57 -0.63
N VAL A 442 21.50 -7.61 0.63
CA VAL A 442 20.67 -7.27 1.79
C VAL A 442 20.24 -5.80 1.74
N GLY A 443 21.14 -4.89 1.34
CA GLY A 443 20.87 -3.47 1.21
C GLY A 443 19.79 -3.18 0.17
N ILE A 444 19.82 -3.85 -0.99
CA ILE A 444 18.76 -3.73 -1.99
C ILE A 444 17.44 -4.27 -1.43
N LEU A 445 17.45 -5.45 -0.82
CA LEU A 445 16.23 -6.06 -0.27
C LEU A 445 15.58 -5.15 0.78
N ALA A 446 16.37 -4.61 1.71
CA ALA A 446 15.87 -3.74 2.77
C ALA A 446 15.34 -2.40 2.25
N THR A 447 15.95 -1.85 1.19
CA THR A 447 15.63 -0.51 0.70
C THR A 447 14.47 -0.51 -0.30
N PHE A 448 14.35 -1.55 -1.11
CA PHE A 448 13.49 -1.56 -2.30
C PHE A 448 12.52 -2.73 -2.40
N LEU A 449 12.45 -3.62 -1.41
CA LEU A 449 11.35 -4.57 -1.31
C LEU A 449 10.08 -3.78 -0.97
N LYS A 450 9.34 -3.42 -2.01
CA LYS A 450 8.11 -2.64 -1.91
C LYS A 450 7.01 -3.53 -1.36
N ASP A 451 6.64 -3.30 -0.10
CA ASP A 451 5.46 -3.90 0.50
C ASP A 451 4.23 -3.10 0.03
N SER A 452 3.65 -3.51 -1.10
CA SER A 452 2.46 -2.89 -1.70
C SER A 452 1.29 -2.80 -0.71
N LEU A 453 1.20 -3.75 0.22
CA LEU A 453 0.22 -3.71 1.31
C LEU A 453 0.50 -2.54 2.27
N ASN A 454 1.75 -2.32 2.68
CA ASN A 454 2.08 -1.19 3.54
C ASN A 454 1.87 0.17 2.86
N GLU A 455 2.09 0.26 1.56
CA GLU A 455 1.80 1.47 0.79
C GLU A 455 0.30 1.73 0.70
N ALA A 456 -0.50 0.72 0.37
CA ALA A 456 -1.95 0.80 0.36
C ALA A 456 -2.51 1.13 1.76
N LEU A 457 -1.96 0.54 2.84
CA LEU A 457 -2.31 0.88 4.22
C LEU A 457 -1.90 2.31 4.60
N LYS A 458 -0.85 2.86 4.01
CA LYS A 458 -0.44 4.26 4.21
C LYS A 458 -1.37 5.21 3.46
N GLN A 459 -1.77 4.86 2.23
CA GLN A 459 -2.77 5.60 1.44
C GLN A 459 -4.15 5.57 2.12
N LEU A 460 -4.55 4.42 2.69
CA LEU A 460 -5.80 4.28 3.43
C LEU A 460 -5.92 5.30 4.58
N LYS A 461 -4.79 5.63 5.21
CA LYS A 461 -4.76 6.64 6.27
C LYS A 461 -4.99 8.05 5.76
N SER A 462 -4.69 8.39 4.51
CA SER A 462 -4.82 9.75 3.96
C SER A 462 -6.18 10.06 3.33
N VAL A 463 -6.97 9.05 2.98
CA VAL A 463 -8.23 9.18 2.25
C VAL A 463 -9.23 10.18 2.83
N GLU A 464 -9.84 10.99 1.98
CA GLU A 464 -10.89 11.95 2.35
C GLU A 464 -12.29 11.51 1.92
N ASN A 465 -12.40 10.67 0.89
CA ASN A 465 -13.66 10.41 0.21
C ASN A 465 -13.97 8.91 0.20
N TYR A 466 -15.26 8.55 0.26
CA TYR A 466 -15.68 7.14 0.21
C TYR A 466 -15.22 6.39 -1.05
N ASN A 467 -15.23 7.04 -2.22
CA ASN A 467 -14.86 6.39 -3.49
C ASN A 467 -13.36 6.04 -3.53
N GLU A 468 -12.51 6.96 -3.10
CA GLU A 468 -11.07 6.72 -2.94
C GLU A 468 -10.82 5.64 -1.89
N TRP A 469 -11.56 5.68 -0.78
CA TRP A 469 -11.47 4.69 0.30
C TRP A 469 -11.79 3.29 -0.23
N LYS A 470 -12.89 3.16 -0.99
CA LYS A 470 -13.32 1.90 -1.62
C LYS A 470 -12.27 1.36 -2.59
N ALA A 471 -11.66 2.22 -3.41
CA ALA A 471 -10.63 1.80 -4.36
C ALA A 471 -9.39 1.24 -3.64
N ILE A 472 -8.89 1.95 -2.62
CA ILE A 472 -7.71 1.52 -1.84
C ILE A 472 -8.01 0.24 -1.06
N VAL A 473 -9.17 0.16 -0.41
CA VAL A 473 -9.59 -1.04 0.32
C VAL A 473 -9.76 -2.25 -0.59
N THR A 474 -10.28 -2.06 -1.80
CA THR A 474 -10.39 -3.15 -2.79
C THR A 474 -9.00 -3.70 -3.14
N GLU A 475 -8.01 -2.81 -3.30
CA GLU A 475 -6.62 -3.24 -3.52
C GLU A 475 -6.03 -3.92 -2.30
N ILE A 476 -6.31 -3.46 -1.08
CA ILE A 476 -5.88 -4.12 0.17
C ILE A 476 -6.49 -5.52 0.28
N ASP A 477 -7.79 -5.67 0.04
CA ASP A 477 -8.48 -6.95 0.09
C ASP A 477 -7.93 -7.91 -0.98
N ARG A 478 -7.60 -7.41 -2.18
CA ARG A 478 -6.93 -8.19 -3.24
C ARG A 478 -5.52 -8.63 -2.83
N LEU A 479 -4.71 -7.72 -2.30
CA LEU A 479 -3.34 -8.01 -1.84
C LEU A 479 -3.30 -8.99 -0.66
N THR A 480 -4.36 -9.02 0.14
CA THR A 480 -4.49 -9.91 1.32
C THR A 480 -5.30 -11.17 1.04
N ASN A 481 -5.79 -11.37 -0.19
CA ASN A 481 -6.69 -12.46 -0.60
C ASN A 481 -8.01 -12.52 0.21
N MET A 482 -8.46 -11.39 0.75
CA MET A 482 -9.73 -11.30 1.46
C MET A 482 -10.92 -11.31 0.50
N ASP A 483 -10.73 -10.91 -0.75
CA ASP A 483 -11.68 -11.08 -1.86
C ASP A 483 -12.03 -12.56 -2.09
N ILE A 484 -11.03 -13.45 -2.12
CA ILE A 484 -11.21 -14.90 -2.23
C ILE A 484 -11.93 -15.42 -0.98
N TRP A 485 -11.58 -14.92 0.21
CA TRP A 485 -12.29 -15.27 1.44
C TRP A 485 -13.78 -14.90 1.36
N ARG A 486 -14.15 -13.78 0.72
CA ARG A 486 -15.56 -13.38 0.54
C ARG A 486 -16.32 -14.29 -0.43
N GLN A 487 -15.65 -14.81 -1.47
CA GLN A 487 -16.20 -15.78 -2.43
C GLN A 487 -16.44 -17.15 -1.78
N ASN A 488 -15.54 -17.59 -0.91
CA ASN A 488 -15.75 -18.83 -0.18
C ASN A 488 -16.91 -18.67 0.83
N PHE A 489 -18.05 -19.28 0.57
CA PHE A 489 -19.22 -19.21 1.45
C PHE A 489 -19.11 -20.09 2.70
N ILE A 490 -18.12 -20.99 2.81
CA ILE A 490 -17.98 -21.87 3.98
C ILE A 490 -17.40 -21.08 5.15
N SER A 491 -18.06 -21.17 6.31
CA SER A 491 -17.57 -20.60 7.56
C SER A 491 -18.20 -21.28 8.77
N LYS A 492 -17.44 -21.38 9.87
CA LYS A 492 -17.97 -21.78 11.19
C LYS A 492 -18.79 -20.70 11.91
N HIS A 493 -18.80 -19.49 11.36
CA HIS A 493 -19.44 -18.32 11.98
C HIS A 493 -20.89 -18.10 11.51
N TYR A 494 -21.37 -18.84 10.52
CA TYR A 494 -22.78 -18.83 10.14
C TYR A 494 -23.16 -20.15 9.47
N ASP A 495 -24.42 -20.55 9.58
CA ASP A 495 -24.96 -21.73 8.93
C ASP A 495 -25.30 -21.40 7.48
N TYR A 496 -24.30 -21.57 6.62
CA TYR A 496 -24.44 -21.29 5.20
C TYR A 496 -25.42 -22.25 4.49
N MET A 497 -25.65 -23.46 5.02
CA MET A 497 -26.60 -24.40 4.45
C MET A 497 -28.03 -23.93 4.70
N LEU A 498 -28.34 -23.57 5.95
CA LEU A 498 -29.64 -23.02 6.32
C LEU A 498 -29.96 -21.72 5.57
N VAL A 499 -28.97 -20.83 5.41
CA VAL A 499 -29.12 -19.60 4.61
C VAL A 499 -29.41 -19.92 3.15
N ASN A 500 -28.72 -20.89 2.56
CA ASN A 500 -28.93 -21.27 1.17
C ASN A 500 -30.30 -21.92 0.94
N GLU A 501 -30.70 -22.86 1.78
CA GLU A 501 -32.02 -23.50 1.72
C GLU A 501 -33.14 -22.46 1.81
N ARG A 502 -33.01 -21.53 2.76
CA ARG A 502 -33.99 -20.46 2.94
C ARG A 502 -34.06 -19.52 1.74
N MET A 503 -32.92 -19.14 1.18
CA MET A 503 -32.84 -18.32 -0.02
C MET A 503 -33.54 -19.01 -1.21
N SER A 504 -33.31 -20.31 -1.40
CA SER A 504 -33.95 -21.08 -2.46
C SER A 504 -35.46 -21.10 -2.33
N LEU A 505 -36.00 -21.31 -1.12
CA LEU A 505 -37.45 -21.30 -0.88
C LEU A 505 -38.08 -19.93 -1.16
N LEU A 506 -37.44 -18.84 -0.74
CA LEU A 506 -37.91 -17.48 -1.00
C LEU A 506 -37.89 -17.16 -2.51
N ARG A 507 -36.80 -17.55 -3.19
CA ARG A 507 -36.65 -17.37 -4.62
C ARG A 507 -37.67 -18.18 -5.42
N GLU A 508 -37.90 -19.43 -5.05
CA GLU A 508 -38.90 -20.29 -5.70
C GLU A 508 -40.32 -19.72 -5.52
N ALA A 509 -40.69 -19.30 -4.32
CA ALA A 509 -41.99 -18.67 -4.06
C ALA A 509 -42.17 -17.38 -4.87
N ARG A 510 -41.13 -16.54 -4.97
CA ARG A 510 -41.15 -15.30 -5.76
C ARG A 510 -41.26 -15.56 -7.27
N LEU A 511 -40.48 -16.52 -7.80
CA LEU A 511 -40.50 -16.87 -9.23
C LEU A 511 -41.80 -17.54 -9.66
N ASN A 512 -42.45 -18.29 -8.76
CA ASN A 512 -43.76 -18.89 -8.98
C ASN A 512 -44.92 -17.92 -8.71
N GLU A 513 -44.63 -16.65 -8.40
CA GLU A 513 -45.60 -15.61 -8.08
C GLU A 513 -46.56 -15.97 -6.92
N ASP A 514 -46.11 -16.82 -5.98
CA ASP A 514 -46.91 -17.25 -4.82
C ASP A 514 -46.71 -16.29 -3.63
N ALA A 515 -47.49 -15.21 -3.65
CA ALA A 515 -47.48 -14.20 -2.59
C ALA A 515 -47.88 -14.76 -1.21
N SER A 516 -48.76 -15.77 -1.16
CA SER A 516 -49.26 -16.34 0.10
C SER A 516 -48.17 -17.14 0.80
N LEU A 517 -47.47 -18.01 0.05
CA LEU A 517 -46.32 -18.73 0.55
C LEU A 517 -45.21 -17.75 0.96
N LEU A 518 -44.96 -16.71 0.17
CA LEU A 518 -43.91 -15.74 0.46
C LEU A 518 -44.16 -14.97 1.76
N MET A 519 -45.39 -14.52 2.01
CA MET A 519 -45.78 -13.90 3.29
C MET A 519 -45.62 -14.88 4.45
N SER A 520 -46.03 -16.14 4.30
CA SER A 520 -45.89 -17.15 5.35
C SER A 520 -44.43 -17.41 5.73
N LEU A 521 -43.56 -17.46 4.72
CA LEU A 521 -42.12 -17.59 4.89
C LEU A 521 -41.61 -16.34 5.61
N LEU A 522 -41.75 -15.14 5.04
CA LEU A 522 -41.20 -13.91 5.61
C LEU A 522 -41.71 -13.64 7.04
N ARG A 523 -43.00 -13.83 7.31
CA ARG A 523 -43.59 -13.61 8.66
C ARG A 523 -42.93 -14.48 9.73
N SER A 524 -42.60 -15.73 9.41
CA SER A 524 -42.02 -16.70 10.35
C SER A 524 -40.48 -16.65 10.43
N GLY A 525 -39.80 -16.10 9.42
CA GLY A 525 -38.34 -16.23 9.31
C GLY A 525 -37.56 -14.95 9.02
N LEU A 526 -38.20 -13.77 9.01
CA LEU A 526 -37.51 -12.49 8.91
C LEU A 526 -36.82 -12.16 10.25
N LEU A 527 -35.64 -12.75 10.45
CA LEU A 527 -34.81 -12.57 11.64
C LEU A 527 -33.51 -11.86 11.28
N ARG A 528 -33.15 -10.80 12.01
CA ARG A 528 -31.92 -10.03 11.79
C ARG A 528 -30.63 -10.87 11.87
N ASN A 529 -30.66 -11.98 12.61
CA ASN A 529 -29.55 -12.93 12.71
C ASN A 529 -29.92 -14.34 12.24
N PHE A 530 -30.70 -14.45 11.17
CA PHE A 530 -30.99 -15.75 10.58
C PHE A 530 -29.69 -16.51 10.26
N GLY A 531 -29.58 -17.77 10.69
CA GLY A 531 -28.38 -18.60 10.47
C GLY A 531 -27.06 -18.04 11.01
N GLY A 532 -27.06 -17.02 11.88
CA GLY A 532 -25.81 -16.41 12.38
C GLY A 532 -25.19 -15.36 11.45
N ILE A 533 -25.88 -14.91 10.40
CA ILE A 533 -25.31 -13.99 9.40
C ILE A 533 -24.76 -12.68 9.96
N ALA A 534 -25.31 -12.19 11.08
CA ALA A 534 -24.93 -10.90 11.66
C ALA A 534 -23.85 -11.03 12.77
N GLN A 535 -23.07 -12.11 12.81
CA GLN A 535 -21.91 -12.25 13.69
C GLN A 535 -20.79 -11.26 13.32
N LYS A 536 -20.32 -10.46 14.30
CA LYS A 536 -19.26 -9.43 14.13
C LYS A 536 -18.02 -9.95 13.38
N ARG A 537 -17.57 -11.19 13.66
CA ARG A 537 -16.36 -11.77 13.04
C ARG A 537 -16.42 -11.85 11.51
N LEU A 538 -17.60 -11.99 10.92
CA LEU A 538 -17.77 -12.03 9.46
C LEU A 538 -17.51 -10.67 8.81
N TYR A 539 -17.73 -9.58 9.53
CA TYR A 539 -17.63 -8.22 9.02
C TYR A 539 -16.31 -7.52 9.39
N THR A 540 -15.39 -8.23 10.04
CA THR A 540 -14.06 -7.68 10.44
C THR A 540 -12.90 -8.24 9.63
N LYS A 541 -13.16 -9.15 8.69
CA LYS A 541 -12.10 -9.85 7.94
C LYS A 541 -11.69 -9.10 6.68
N ALA A 542 -12.63 -8.90 5.75
CA ALA A 542 -12.43 -8.06 4.59
C ALA A 542 -12.85 -6.63 4.92
N TYR A 543 -12.19 -5.64 4.33
CA TYR A 543 -12.57 -4.23 4.47
C TYR A 543 -13.87 -3.92 3.71
N LEU A 544 -14.06 -4.55 2.55
CA LEU A 544 -15.27 -4.39 1.75
C LEU A 544 -16.31 -5.45 2.12
N GLY A 545 -17.25 -5.11 2.99
CA GLY A 545 -18.44 -5.94 3.28
C GLY A 545 -18.15 -7.31 3.91
N THR A 546 -18.94 -8.32 3.55
CA THR A 546 -18.88 -9.68 4.13
C THR A 546 -18.88 -10.76 3.03
N LYS A 547 -19.13 -12.01 3.40
CA LYS A 547 -19.35 -13.15 2.49
C LYS A 547 -20.40 -12.80 1.44
N PHE A 548 -20.13 -13.07 0.16
CA PHE A 548 -21.09 -12.81 -0.93
C PHE A 548 -22.41 -13.55 -0.72
N LYS A 549 -22.36 -14.77 -0.17
CA LYS A 549 -23.58 -15.55 0.11
C LYS A 549 -24.55 -14.88 1.09
N ILE A 550 -24.04 -14.11 2.04
CA ILE A 550 -24.87 -13.32 2.97
C ILE A 550 -25.52 -12.15 2.23
N GLN A 551 -24.77 -11.51 1.34
CA GLN A 551 -25.27 -10.40 0.52
C GLN A 551 -26.37 -10.87 -0.44
N GLU A 552 -26.16 -11.99 -1.13
CA GLU A 552 -27.18 -12.63 -1.99
C GLU A 552 -28.48 -12.92 -1.23
N TYR A 553 -28.38 -13.40 0.02
CA TYR A 553 -29.54 -13.68 0.86
C TYR A 553 -30.32 -12.41 1.21
N ILE A 554 -29.63 -11.36 1.64
CA ILE A 554 -30.25 -10.08 1.98
C ILE A 554 -30.92 -9.48 0.74
N ILE A 555 -30.25 -9.51 -0.41
CA ILE A 555 -30.80 -9.03 -1.69
C ILE A 555 -32.07 -9.81 -2.04
N GLU A 556 -32.07 -11.15 -1.95
CA GLU A 556 -33.26 -11.94 -2.24
C GLU A 556 -34.42 -11.61 -1.29
N VAL A 557 -34.16 -11.41 0.00
CA VAL A 557 -35.19 -10.98 0.96
C VAL A 557 -35.77 -9.61 0.58
N LEU A 558 -34.93 -8.67 0.14
CA LEU A 558 -35.38 -7.35 -0.33
C LEU A 558 -36.22 -7.48 -1.61
N ASP A 559 -35.78 -8.28 -2.58
CA ASP A 559 -36.52 -8.54 -3.82
C ASP A 559 -37.90 -9.16 -3.54
N CYS A 560 -37.98 -10.06 -2.56
CA CYS A 560 -39.24 -10.62 -2.09
C CYS A 560 -40.16 -9.57 -1.44
N LEU A 561 -39.62 -8.67 -0.62
CA LEU A 561 -40.40 -7.58 0.00
C LEU A 561 -40.87 -6.56 -1.04
N ASN A 562 -40.02 -6.21 -2.01
CA ASN A 562 -40.36 -5.32 -3.11
C ASN A 562 -41.45 -5.94 -4.01
N TYR A 563 -41.34 -7.23 -4.34
CA TYR A 563 -42.38 -7.95 -5.06
C TYR A 563 -43.74 -7.90 -4.32
N LEU A 564 -43.74 -8.13 -2.99
CA LEU A 564 -44.96 -7.99 -2.19
C LEU A 564 -45.49 -6.55 -2.19
N ASN A 565 -44.62 -5.54 -2.17
CA ASN A 565 -45.01 -4.13 -2.25
C ASN A 565 -45.60 -3.76 -3.62
N ASP A 566 -44.98 -4.17 -4.73
CA ASP A 566 -45.44 -3.84 -6.07
C ASP A 566 -46.80 -4.51 -6.36
N SER A 567 -47.03 -5.69 -5.80
CA SER A 567 -48.33 -6.35 -5.82
C SER A 567 -49.44 -5.55 -5.11
N ILE A 568 -49.13 -4.53 -4.29
CA ILE A 568 -50.11 -3.63 -3.66
C ILE A 568 -50.69 -2.64 -4.70
N HIS A 569 -49.88 -2.22 -5.66
CA HIS A 569 -50.24 -1.20 -6.65
C HIS A 569 -50.85 -1.77 -7.94
N ALA A 570 -50.71 -3.09 -8.16
CA ALA A 570 -51.33 -3.80 -9.27
C ALA A 570 -52.85 -3.94 -9.06
N GLU A 571 -53.61 -2.88 -9.32
CA GLU A 571 -55.06 -2.98 -9.48
C GLU A 571 -55.39 -3.69 -10.81
N ARG A 572 -55.85 -4.95 -10.69
CA ARG A 572 -56.51 -5.80 -11.72
C ARG A 572 -55.60 -6.58 -12.68
N ALA A 573 -55.73 -7.92 -12.65
CA ALA A 573 -56.12 -8.73 -13.82
C ALA A 573 -56.10 -10.27 -13.57
N SER A 574 -56.64 -10.80 -12.47
CA SER A 574 -57.11 -12.20 -12.45
C SER A 574 -58.03 -12.45 -11.26
N ASN A 575 -59.18 -13.09 -11.54
CA ASN A 575 -60.23 -13.41 -10.56
C ASN A 575 -59.91 -14.67 -9.73
N ASP A 576 -58.69 -15.19 -9.78
CA ASP A 576 -58.27 -16.41 -9.08
C ASP A 576 -56.98 -16.16 -8.29
N TYR A 577 -57.04 -15.35 -7.22
CA TYR A 577 -56.34 -15.66 -5.96
C TYR A 577 -56.73 -14.71 -4.81
N ILE A 578 -56.75 -15.27 -3.61
CA ILE A 578 -57.19 -14.67 -2.36
C ILE A 578 -56.09 -13.73 -1.84
N MET A 579 -56.22 -12.43 -2.10
CA MET A 579 -55.65 -11.39 -1.23
C MET A 579 -56.45 -10.09 -1.34
N ASN A 580 -57.73 -10.15 -0.99
CA ASN A 580 -58.70 -9.11 -1.30
C ASN A 580 -58.76 -7.93 -0.31
N SER A 581 -57.78 -7.75 0.59
CA SER A 581 -57.72 -6.52 1.38
C SER A 581 -56.32 -5.94 1.39
N LYS A 582 -56.22 -4.68 0.93
CA LYS A 582 -55.06 -3.80 1.17
C LYS A 582 -54.64 -3.84 2.66
N GLN A 583 -55.62 -4.03 3.54
CA GLN A 583 -55.44 -4.25 4.97
C GLN A 583 -54.54 -5.44 5.32
N LEU A 584 -54.71 -6.63 4.73
CA LEU A 584 -53.93 -7.83 5.08
C LEU A 584 -52.45 -7.66 4.75
N LYS A 585 -52.13 -6.94 3.66
CA LYS A 585 -50.76 -6.59 3.29
C LYS A 585 -50.18 -5.55 4.26
N LEU A 586 -50.95 -4.54 4.65
CA LEU A 586 -50.53 -3.57 5.67
C LEU A 586 -50.28 -4.26 7.03
N ASP A 587 -51.16 -5.16 7.43
CA ASP A 587 -51.01 -5.97 8.65
C ASP A 587 -49.75 -6.84 8.56
N PHE A 588 -49.45 -7.43 7.40
CA PHE A 588 -48.21 -8.17 7.18
C PHE A 588 -46.97 -7.28 7.37
N PHE A 589 -46.89 -6.11 6.74
CA PHE A 589 -45.73 -5.23 6.88
C PHE A 589 -45.60 -4.66 8.29
N HIS A 590 -46.72 -4.35 8.94
CA HIS A 590 -46.76 -3.96 10.34
C HIS A 590 -46.19 -5.06 11.24
N ASP A 591 -46.67 -6.29 11.09
CA ASP A 591 -46.25 -7.44 11.89
C ASP A 591 -44.81 -7.87 11.59
N ALA A 592 -44.39 -7.82 10.32
CA ALA A 592 -43.03 -8.10 9.90
C ALA A 592 -42.05 -7.06 10.46
N ARG A 593 -42.42 -5.78 10.48
CA ARG A 593 -41.64 -4.73 11.15
C ARG A 593 -41.58 -4.96 12.65
N GLN A 594 -42.70 -5.36 13.27
CA GLN A 594 -42.76 -5.62 14.70
C GLN A 594 -41.90 -6.84 15.10
N SER A 595 -41.85 -7.89 14.28
CA SER A 595 -41.02 -9.07 14.55
C SER A 595 -39.53 -8.85 14.25
N PHE A 596 -39.22 -8.09 13.19
CA PHE A 596 -37.83 -7.77 12.82
C PHE A 596 -37.18 -6.73 13.74
N GLY A 597 -37.99 -5.79 14.25
CA GLY A 597 -37.60 -4.68 15.11
C GLY A 597 -36.90 -3.53 14.38
N CYS A 598 -36.51 -2.50 15.13
CA CYS A 598 -35.95 -1.27 14.59
C CYS A 598 -34.46 -1.08 14.95
N THR A 599 -33.74 -0.37 14.07
CA THR A 599 -32.41 0.17 14.39
C THR A 599 -32.57 1.54 15.07
N GLY A 600 -31.81 1.80 16.14
CA GLY A 600 -31.67 3.12 16.75
C GLY A 600 -30.24 3.64 16.65
N LEU A 601 -30.07 4.93 16.37
CA LEU A 601 -28.78 5.62 16.42
C LEU A 601 -28.65 6.35 17.75
N ILE A 602 -27.61 6.01 18.54
CA ILE A 602 -27.34 6.65 19.82
C ILE A 602 -26.06 7.47 19.71
N LEU A 603 -26.15 8.77 19.97
CA LEU A 603 -25.05 9.73 19.97
C LEU A 603 -24.63 10.00 21.42
N GLN A 604 -23.57 9.34 21.89
CA GLN A 604 -23.14 9.43 23.29
C GLN A 604 -21.97 10.38 23.51
N GLY A 605 -22.21 11.40 24.34
CA GLY A 605 -21.17 12.26 24.91
C GLY A 605 -20.69 13.37 23.98
N GLY A 606 -19.36 13.55 23.91
CA GLY A 606 -18.73 14.46 22.95
C GLY A 606 -18.42 15.88 23.47
N SER A 607 -18.11 16.09 24.75
CA SER A 607 -17.86 17.44 25.27
C SER A 607 -16.71 18.19 24.55
N LEU A 608 -15.67 17.46 24.11
CA LEU A 608 -14.54 18.03 23.35
C LEU A 608 -14.61 17.77 21.83
N PHE A 609 -15.15 16.61 21.44
CA PHE A 609 -15.08 16.12 20.05
C PHE A 609 -16.45 15.95 19.39
N GLY A 610 -17.55 16.38 20.04
CA GLY A 610 -18.94 16.03 19.70
C GLY A 610 -19.35 16.30 18.25
N LEU A 611 -18.67 17.20 17.55
CA LEU A 611 -18.82 17.43 16.11
C LEU A 611 -18.53 16.18 15.25
N CYS A 612 -17.79 15.19 15.76
CA CYS A 612 -17.64 13.90 15.09
C CYS A 612 -18.99 13.17 14.93
N HIS A 613 -19.97 13.36 15.84
CA HIS A 613 -21.31 12.78 15.66
C HIS A 613 -21.99 13.31 14.40
N LEU A 614 -21.78 14.58 14.05
CA LEU A 614 -22.32 15.16 12.83
C LEU A 614 -21.70 14.51 11.59
N GLY A 615 -20.42 14.16 11.62
CA GLY A 615 -19.78 13.35 10.57
C GLY A 615 -20.36 11.95 10.43
N VAL A 616 -20.70 11.30 11.55
CA VAL A 616 -21.40 10.00 11.55
C VAL A 616 -22.78 10.12 10.89
N VAL A 617 -23.56 11.14 11.29
CA VAL A 617 -24.89 11.40 10.72
C VAL A 617 -24.77 11.72 9.23
N ARG A 618 -23.85 12.60 8.84
CA ARG A 618 -23.58 12.98 7.44
C ARG A 618 -23.34 11.74 6.58
N ALA A 619 -22.46 10.85 7.04
CA ALA A 619 -22.11 9.62 6.31
C ALA A 619 -23.31 8.67 6.15
N LEU A 620 -24.12 8.49 7.21
CA LEU A 620 -25.32 7.65 7.18
C LEU A 620 -26.43 8.27 6.31
N TYR A 621 -26.63 9.58 6.40
CA TYR A 621 -27.67 10.31 5.68
C TYR A 621 -27.46 10.26 4.16
N PHE A 622 -26.26 10.61 3.68
CA PHE A 622 -25.97 10.58 2.23
C PHE A 622 -25.94 9.17 1.63
N LYS A 623 -25.97 8.13 2.47
CA LYS A 623 -26.09 6.73 2.06
C LYS A 623 -27.51 6.17 2.23
N GLY A 624 -28.46 6.96 2.72
CA GLY A 624 -29.82 6.50 2.98
C GLY A 624 -29.92 5.49 4.13
N LEU A 625 -28.93 5.47 5.04
CA LEU A 625 -28.83 4.50 6.15
C LEU A 625 -29.14 5.13 7.52
N LEU A 626 -29.55 6.40 7.58
CA LEU A 626 -29.84 7.07 8.84
C LEU A 626 -31.13 6.50 9.47
N PRO A 627 -31.07 5.94 10.70
CA PRO A 627 -32.25 5.40 11.36
C PRO A 627 -33.27 6.48 11.76
N ARG A 628 -34.55 6.11 11.81
CA ARG A 628 -35.64 7.00 12.24
C ARG A 628 -35.64 7.29 13.75
N VAL A 629 -35.18 6.35 14.57
CA VAL A 629 -35.06 6.52 16.03
C VAL A 629 -33.64 7.01 16.35
N ILE A 630 -33.53 8.25 16.84
CA ILE A 630 -32.26 8.88 17.17
C ILE A 630 -32.29 9.30 18.63
N GLY A 631 -31.27 8.90 19.39
CA GLY A 631 -31.09 9.25 20.78
C GLY A 631 -29.76 9.96 21.02
N GLY A 632 -29.71 10.87 21.98
CA GLY A 632 -28.48 11.58 22.32
C GLY A 632 -28.33 11.90 23.80
N SER A 633 -27.07 12.04 24.23
CA SER A 633 -26.66 12.53 25.55
C SER A 633 -25.64 13.65 25.39
N ALA A 634 -25.76 14.73 26.18
CA ALA A 634 -24.92 15.93 26.11
C ALA A 634 -24.84 16.53 24.68
N VAL A 635 -23.65 16.61 24.06
CA VAL A 635 -23.49 17.18 22.72
C VAL A 635 -24.16 16.30 21.66
N GLY A 636 -24.17 14.98 21.87
CA GLY A 636 -24.92 14.06 21.01
C GLY A 636 -26.43 14.35 21.02
N ALA A 637 -27.00 14.88 22.12
CA ALA A 637 -28.39 15.32 22.15
C ALA A 637 -28.63 16.54 21.26
N ALA A 638 -27.68 17.49 21.21
CA ALA A 638 -27.75 18.64 20.31
C ALA A 638 -27.70 18.24 18.83
N VAL A 639 -26.82 17.30 18.47
CA VAL A 639 -26.75 16.76 17.10
C VAL A 639 -28.01 15.99 16.75
N ALA A 640 -28.53 15.15 17.66
CA ALA A 640 -29.78 14.44 17.45
C ALA A 640 -30.96 15.40 17.26
N ALA A 641 -31.06 16.43 18.11
CA ALA A 641 -32.10 17.44 18.06
C ALA A 641 -32.09 18.22 16.73
N LEU A 642 -30.90 18.61 16.26
CA LEU A 642 -30.74 19.29 14.97
C LEU A 642 -31.29 18.43 13.81
N VAL A 643 -30.96 17.14 13.80
CA VAL A 643 -31.34 16.21 12.72
C VAL A 643 -32.83 15.85 12.76
N CYS A 644 -33.43 15.79 13.95
CA CYS A 644 -34.84 15.47 14.15
C CYS A 644 -35.78 16.68 14.09
N SER A 645 -35.27 17.91 14.16
CA SER A 645 -36.12 19.12 14.13
C SER A 645 -36.17 19.79 12.76
N LEU A 646 -35.26 19.40 11.85
CA LEU A 646 -35.13 19.98 10.52
C LEU A 646 -35.64 19.05 9.42
N THR A 647 -36.34 19.63 8.45
CA THR A 647 -36.70 18.96 7.19
C THR A 647 -35.46 18.71 6.34
N ASP A 648 -35.56 17.82 5.34
CA ASP A 648 -34.42 17.52 4.46
C ASP A 648 -33.91 18.76 3.70
N VAL A 649 -34.80 19.68 3.32
CA VAL A 649 -34.45 20.95 2.65
C VAL A 649 -33.59 21.84 3.56
N GLU A 650 -33.90 21.88 4.85
CA GLU A 650 -33.16 22.66 5.86
C GLU A 650 -31.87 21.94 6.29
N LEU A 651 -31.87 20.61 6.34
CA LEU A 651 -30.78 19.79 6.89
C LEU A 651 -29.62 19.59 5.91
N ILE A 652 -29.90 19.42 4.61
CA ILE A 652 -28.86 19.14 3.59
C ILE A 652 -27.78 20.23 3.55
N PRO A 653 -28.10 21.55 3.51
CA PRO A 653 -27.08 22.60 3.51
C PRO A 653 -26.13 22.51 4.71
N ILE A 654 -26.66 22.21 5.90
CA ILE A 654 -25.89 22.05 7.14
C ILE A 654 -24.95 20.83 7.06
N LEU A 655 -25.43 19.71 6.52
CA LEU A 655 -24.60 18.51 6.37
C LEU A 655 -23.51 18.66 5.31
N VAL A 656 -23.72 19.45 4.26
CA VAL A 656 -22.73 19.74 3.21
C VAL A 656 -21.66 20.70 3.72
N SER A 657 -22.07 21.87 4.22
CA SER A 657 -21.16 22.94 4.63
C SER A 657 -21.70 23.70 5.85
N ILE A 658 -21.54 23.10 7.03
CA ILE A 658 -21.95 23.73 8.29
C ILE A 658 -21.22 25.06 8.54
N THR A 659 -19.98 25.21 8.07
CA THR A 659 -19.18 26.42 8.27
C THR A 659 -19.76 27.63 7.57
N ASP A 660 -20.32 27.45 6.37
CA ASP A 660 -20.93 28.54 5.62
C ASP A 660 -22.24 29.00 6.27
N VAL A 661 -23.00 28.04 6.83
CA VAL A 661 -24.23 28.33 7.57
C VAL A 661 -23.94 28.98 8.93
N MET A 662 -22.93 28.48 9.65
CA MET A 662 -22.50 29.04 10.93
C MET A 662 -21.79 30.39 10.77
N GLY A 663 -21.19 30.68 9.62
CA GLY A 663 -20.58 31.98 9.32
C GLY A 663 -21.57 33.14 9.36
N ASN A 664 -22.87 32.86 9.16
CA ASN A 664 -23.97 33.82 9.29
C ASN A 664 -24.55 33.92 10.71
N VAL A 665 -24.14 33.04 11.63
CA VAL A 665 -24.52 33.10 13.04
C VAL A 665 -23.67 34.17 13.69
N ASP A 666 -24.20 35.38 13.62
CA ASP A 666 -23.78 36.59 14.30
C ASP A 666 -22.56 36.44 15.24
N THR A 667 -21.44 36.98 14.77
CA THR A 667 -20.32 37.49 15.56
C THR A 667 -20.72 38.62 16.54
N LEU A 668 -22.02 38.88 16.71
CA LEU A 668 -22.63 39.69 17.76
C LEU A 668 -22.64 38.96 19.11
N ASN A 669 -21.46 38.61 19.62
CA ASN A 669 -21.26 38.40 21.05
C ASN A 669 -19.79 38.69 21.43
N HIS A 670 -19.43 39.97 21.34
CA HIS A 670 -18.39 40.54 22.19
C HIS A 670 -18.66 40.27 23.70
N ASP A 671 -19.90 39.91 24.07
CA ASP A 671 -20.31 39.56 25.44
C ASP A 671 -19.92 38.14 25.90
N VAL A 672 -19.45 37.26 24.99
CA VAL A 672 -18.88 35.95 25.38
C VAL A 672 -17.39 36.08 25.70
N ASP A 673 -16.72 37.14 25.24
CA ASP A 673 -15.30 37.39 25.55
C ASP A 673 -15.08 38.01 26.94
N GLU A 674 -16.04 38.75 27.50
CA GLU A 674 -15.85 39.38 28.82
C GLU A 674 -16.23 38.50 30.02
N ARG A 675 -17.04 37.45 29.83
CA ARG A 675 -17.53 36.58 30.93
C ARG A 675 -16.75 35.27 31.10
N TYR A 676 -15.79 34.98 30.23
CA TYR A 676 -15.14 33.69 30.13
C TYR A 676 -13.63 33.91 30.08
N GLY A 677 -12.92 33.52 31.16
CA GLY A 677 -11.47 33.66 31.30
C GLY A 677 -10.66 32.85 30.27
N ASN A 678 -9.35 32.68 30.52
CA ASN A 678 -8.43 31.94 29.65
C ASN A 678 -9.07 30.67 29.05
N VAL A 679 -8.99 30.46 27.74
CA VAL A 679 -9.64 29.30 27.07
C VAL A 679 -9.21 27.96 27.66
N ILE A 680 -7.96 27.87 28.10
CA ILE A 680 -7.44 26.71 28.83
C ILE A 680 -8.23 26.51 30.13
N GLU A 681 -8.52 27.57 30.88
CA GLU A 681 -9.34 27.53 32.09
C GLU A 681 -10.79 27.10 31.81
N ASN A 682 -11.39 27.52 30.68
CA ASN A 682 -12.74 27.09 30.29
C ASN A 682 -12.79 25.61 29.88
N VAL A 683 -11.81 25.13 29.10
CA VAL A 683 -11.71 23.70 28.74
C VAL A 683 -11.40 22.85 29.98
N VAL A 684 -10.59 23.36 30.91
CA VAL A 684 -10.18 22.66 32.14
C VAL A 684 -11.28 22.68 33.23
N ARG A 685 -11.97 23.81 33.43
CA ARG A 685 -13.06 23.96 34.43
C ARG A 685 -14.41 23.49 33.90
N LYS A 686 -14.80 23.92 32.69
CA LYS A 686 -16.14 23.63 32.10
C LYS A 686 -16.16 22.38 31.22
N GLY A 687 -15.04 21.99 30.59
CA GLY A 687 -14.87 20.71 29.86
C GLY A 687 -15.36 20.65 28.42
N TYR A 688 -15.67 21.81 27.84
CA TYR A 688 -16.16 21.96 26.47
C TYR A 688 -15.18 22.83 25.68
N SER A 689 -14.95 22.48 24.42
CA SER A 689 -14.18 23.31 23.50
C SER A 689 -15.01 24.46 22.97
N GLN A 690 -14.34 25.52 22.52
CA GLN A 690 -15.00 26.69 21.95
C GLN A 690 -15.86 26.33 20.73
N ASP A 691 -15.35 25.46 19.85
CA ASP A 691 -16.07 24.93 18.68
C ASP A 691 -17.43 24.33 19.07
N ILE A 692 -17.50 23.61 20.21
CA ILE A 692 -18.71 22.98 20.69
C ILE A 692 -19.68 24.00 21.29
N LEU A 693 -19.18 25.02 22.00
CA LEU A 693 -20.04 26.09 22.54
C LEU A 693 -20.71 26.90 21.43
N VAL A 694 -19.95 27.26 20.39
CA VAL A 694 -20.49 27.94 19.20
C VAL A 694 -21.52 27.05 18.50
N PHE A 695 -21.23 25.75 18.36
CA PHE A 695 -22.20 24.79 17.82
C PHE A 695 -23.48 24.68 18.66
N LEU A 696 -23.40 24.65 19.98
CA LEU A 696 -24.59 24.59 20.86
C LEU A 696 -25.45 25.86 20.75
N LYS A 697 -24.83 27.04 20.62
CA LYS A 697 -25.55 28.29 20.35
C LYS A 697 -26.26 28.22 18.99
N PHE A 698 -25.54 27.81 17.94
CA PHE A 698 -26.12 27.60 16.62
C PHE A 698 -27.33 26.64 16.65
N VAL A 699 -27.22 25.51 17.35
CA VAL A 699 -28.34 24.55 17.49
C VAL A 699 -29.53 25.18 18.20
N ARG A 700 -29.32 25.96 19.26
CA ARG A 700 -30.40 26.68 19.95
C ARG A 700 -31.11 27.66 19.02
N ASP A 701 -30.33 28.49 18.32
CA ASP A 701 -30.86 29.54 17.43
C ASP A 701 -31.60 28.93 16.22
N THR A 702 -31.14 27.76 15.75
CA THR A 702 -31.73 27.04 14.61
C THR A 702 -33.02 26.30 14.98
N ILE A 703 -33.08 25.67 16.16
CA ILE A 703 -34.26 24.91 16.60
C ILE A 703 -35.34 25.84 17.15
N GLY A 704 -34.96 26.94 17.80
CA GLY A 704 -35.90 27.81 18.50
C GLY A 704 -36.65 27.08 19.62
N ASP A 705 -37.87 27.51 19.92
CA ASP A 705 -38.69 26.97 21.00
C ASP A 705 -39.56 25.77 20.57
N LEU A 706 -39.04 24.89 19.72
CA LEU A 706 -39.76 23.66 19.31
C LEU A 706 -39.91 22.67 20.47
N THR A 707 -41.09 22.06 20.57
CA THR A 707 -41.36 20.93 21.48
C THR A 707 -41.06 19.58 20.81
N PHE A 708 -40.96 18.50 21.60
CA PHE A 708 -40.74 17.15 21.07
C PHE A 708 -41.87 16.70 20.13
N GLU A 709 -43.12 17.02 20.46
CA GLU A 709 -44.27 16.71 19.61
C GLU A 709 -44.25 17.50 18.30
N GLU A 710 -44.00 18.81 18.36
CA GLU A 710 -43.90 19.67 17.17
C GLU A 710 -42.79 19.18 16.22
N ALA A 711 -41.62 18.82 16.76
CA ALA A 711 -40.52 18.29 15.97
C ALA A 711 -40.86 16.94 15.32
N TYR A 712 -41.55 16.04 16.03
CA TYR A 712 -41.98 14.76 15.49
C TYR A 712 -43.03 14.94 14.39
N LEU A 713 -44.01 15.84 14.56
CA LEU A 713 -45.00 16.14 13.53
C LEU A 713 -44.36 16.80 12.30
N LYS A 714 -43.29 17.57 12.48
CA LYS A 714 -42.56 18.24 11.39
C LYS A 714 -41.72 17.28 10.55
N THR A 715 -41.05 16.29 11.16
CA THR A 715 -40.04 15.47 10.47
C THR A 715 -40.29 13.97 10.47
N GLU A 716 -41.26 13.51 11.27
CA GLU A 716 -41.52 12.10 11.59
C GLU A 716 -40.33 11.33 12.22
N LYS A 717 -39.21 12.01 12.51
CA LYS A 717 -38.05 11.41 13.17
C LYS A 717 -38.25 11.41 14.68
N ILE A 718 -37.89 10.30 15.33
CA ILE A 718 -38.12 10.11 16.76
C ILE A 718 -36.89 10.58 17.53
N LEU A 719 -36.98 11.77 18.11
CA LEU A 719 -35.95 12.35 18.97
C LEU A 719 -36.05 11.83 20.40
N ASN A 720 -34.92 11.39 20.95
CA ASN A 720 -34.80 11.00 22.35
C ASN A 720 -33.60 11.70 23.00
N ILE A 721 -33.84 12.37 24.13
CA ILE A 721 -32.79 13.02 24.91
C ILE A 721 -32.72 12.37 26.29
N VAL A 722 -31.52 11.93 26.65
CA VAL A 722 -31.24 11.35 27.98
C VAL A 722 -30.91 12.47 28.95
N VAL A 723 -31.61 12.51 30.09
CA VAL A 723 -31.42 13.46 31.18
C VAL A 723 -31.31 12.70 32.51
N HIS A 724 -30.61 13.29 33.47
CA HIS A 724 -30.37 12.67 34.78
C HIS A 724 -30.89 13.58 35.91
N PRO A 725 -32.21 13.65 36.14
CA PRO A 725 -32.80 14.50 37.16
C PRO A 725 -32.53 13.95 38.57
N THR A 726 -32.34 14.83 39.56
CA THR A 726 -32.25 14.43 40.97
C THR A 726 -33.59 13.96 41.56
N HIS A 727 -34.71 14.29 40.91
CA HIS A 727 -36.05 13.98 41.36
C HIS A 727 -36.74 12.96 40.42
N PRO A 728 -37.41 11.91 40.94
CA PRO A 728 -37.98 10.83 40.13
C PRO A 728 -39.25 11.21 39.34
N SER A 729 -39.80 12.42 39.55
CA SER A 729 -40.98 12.90 38.83
C SER A 729 -40.71 13.20 37.36
N ILE A 730 -39.44 13.40 36.98
CA ILE A 730 -39.03 13.62 35.60
C ILE A 730 -38.45 12.31 35.05
N PRO A 731 -38.94 11.83 33.89
CA PRO A 731 -38.37 10.65 33.26
C PRO A 731 -36.95 10.93 32.75
N SER A 732 -36.06 9.94 32.87
CA SER A 732 -34.67 10.05 32.38
C SER A 732 -34.54 10.04 30.85
N LEU A 733 -35.61 9.69 30.14
CA LEU A 733 -35.67 9.68 28.68
C LEU A 733 -36.82 10.57 28.22
N LEU A 734 -36.49 11.71 27.64
CA LEU A 734 -37.44 12.69 27.10
C LEU A 734 -37.64 12.45 25.60
N ASN A 735 -38.89 12.29 25.16
CA ASN A 735 -39.28 12.15 23.77
C ASN A 735 -40.74 12.61 23.57
N TYR A 736 -41.25 12.50 22.34
CA TYR A 736 -42.61 12.92 22.01
C TYR A 736 -43.73 12.13 22.72
N ILE A 737 -43.43 10.95 23.29
CA ILE A 737 -44.38 10.14 24.07
C ILE A 737 -44.29 10.49 25.56
N THR A 738 -43.07 10.56 26.11
CA THR A 738 -42.85 10.73 27.55
C THR A 738 -42.92 12.18 28.00
N ALA A 739 -42.62 13.13 27.11
CA ALA A 739 -42.53 14.56 27.39
C ALA A 739 -42.86 15.41 26.14
N PRO A 740 -44.07 15.28 25.55
CA PRO A 740 -44.43 15.90 24.26
C PRO A 740 -44.23 17.41 24.23
N ASN A 741 -44.65 18.09 25.30
CA ASN A 741 -44.71 19.55 25.37
C ASN A 741 -43.40 20.21 25.83
N VAL A 742 -42.36 19.43 26.16
CA VAL A 742 -41.08 19.98 26.63
C VAL A 742 -40.32 20.61 25.47
N ILE A 743 -39.76 21.79 25.70
CA ILE A 743 -38.95 22.53 24.73
C ILE A 743 -37.57 21.86 24.60
N ILE A 744 -37.19 21.52 23.37
CA ILE A 744 -36.03 20.69 23.06
C ILE A 744 -34.71 21.29 23.56
N TRP A 745 -34.47 22.60 23.38
CA TRP A 745 -33.20 23.20 23.81
C TRP A 745 -33.00 23.17 25.33
N THR A 746 -34.09 23.22 26.10
CA THR A 746 -34.06 23.11 27.56
C THR A 746 -33.71 21.69 28.01
N ALA A 747 -34.19 20.69 27.26
CA ALA A 747 -33.81 19.28 27.43
C ALA A 747 -32.33 19.03 27.07
N ILE A 748 -31.78 19.69 26.04
CA ILE A 748 -30.34 19.63 25.73
C ILE A 748 -29.52 20.16 26.91
N TYR A 749 -29.92 21.28 27.50
CA TYR A 749 -29.21 21.89 28.63
C TYR A 749 -29.29 20.99 29.88
N ALA A 750 -30.46 20.39 30.13
CA ALA A 750 -30.64 19.38 31.18
C ALA A 750 -29.79 18.12 30.96
N SER A 751 -29.60 17.69 29.70
CA SER A 751 -28.75 16.55 29.35
C SER A 751 -27.25 16.82 29.59
N ILE A 752 -26.82 18.07 29.41
CA ILE A 752 -25.44 18.50 29.67
C ILE A 752 -25.16 18.59 31.18
N GLY A 753 -26.17 18.97 31.96
CA GLY A 753 -26.15 19.03 33.43
C GLY A 753 -26.06 20.45 33.99
N THR A 754 -26.57 20.62 35.22
CA THR A 754 -26.57 21.90 35.95
C THR A 754 -25.13 22.33 36.32
N GLY A 755 -24.82 23.63 36.20
CA GLY A 755 -23.51 24.21 36.51
C GLY A 755 -22.46 24.05 35.40
N VAL A 756 -22.86 23.69 34.18
CA VAL A 756 -21.96 23.60 33.01
C VAL A 756 -22.12 24.82 32.10
N LEU A 757 -23.31 24.99 31.52
CA LEU A 757 -23.67 26.13 30.67
C LEU A 757 -24.39 27.23 31.46
N SER A 758 -25.19 26.83 32.45
CA SER A 758 -25.96 27.70 33.34
C SER A 758 -25.94 27.10 34.75
N ASP A 759 -25.87 27.95 35.76
CA ASP A 759 -25.90 27.56 37.18
C ASP A 759 -27.29 27.05 37.59
N SER A 760 -28.34 27.48 36.88
CA SER A 760 -29.72 26.99 37.03
C SER A 760 -30.25 26.49 35.69
N VAL A 761 -30.64 25.22 35.62
CA VAL A 761 -31.23 24.58 34.44
C VAL A 761 -32.63 24.10 34.79
N GLN A 762 -33.64 24.55 34.05
CA GLN A 762 -35.03 24.14 34.21
C GLN A 762 -35.59 23.67 32.87
N LEU A 763 -36.48 22.68 32.91
CA LEU A 763 -37.26 22.26 31.75
C LEU A 763 -38.47 23.17 31.58
N TYR A 764 -38.65 23.68 30.38
CA TYR A 764 -39.83 24.47 30.02
C TYR A 764 -40.76 23.65 29.14
N VAL A 765 -42.06 23.85 29.33
CA VAL A 765 -43.12 23.26 28.54
C VAL A 765 -43.97 24.34 27.91
N LYS A 766 -44.55 24.05 26.74
CA LYS A 766 -45.66 24.85 26.21
C LYS A 766 -46.95 24.35 26.82
N ASP A 767 -47.70 25.26 27.43
CA ASP A 767 -49.03 24.95 27.93
C ASP A 767 -50.07 24.88 26.77
N LEU A 768 -51.33 24.60 27.10
CA LEU A 768 -52.41 24.53 26.11
C LEU A 768 -52.69 25.89 25.41
N LYS A 769 -52.20 27.00 25.97
CA LYS A 769 -52.30 28.35 25.39
C LYS A 769 -51.05 28.72 24.58
N ASN A 770 -50.11 27.79 24.42
CA ASN A 770 -48.84 27.98 23.75
C ASN A 770 -47.90 28.95 24.49
N GLU A 771 -48.11 29.16 25.80
CA GLU A 771 -47.23 29.95 26.67
C GLU A 771 -46.14 29.06 27.25
N ILE A 772 -44.92 29.62 27.36
CA ILE A 772 -43.75 28.90 27.86
C ILE A 772 -43.72 28.99 29.39
N VAL A 773 -43.93 27.86 30.07
CA VAL A 773 -43.97 27.77 31.54
C VAL A 773 -42.98 26.71 32.04
N PRO A 774 -42.42 26.86 33.26
CA PRO A 774 -41.59 25.82 33.85
C PRO A 774 -42.41 24.55 34.12
N MET A 775 -41.86 23.38 33.82
CA MET A 775 -42.55 22.08 33.95
C MET A 775 -42.95 21.73 35.40
N ALA A 776 -42.12 22.14 36.37
CA ALA A 776 -42.35 21.89 37.80
C ALA A 776 -41.74 23.01 38.65
N PRO A 777 -42.37 24.19 38.73
CA PRO A 777 -41.81 25.37 39.41
C PRO A 777 -41.66 25.20 40.93
N GLU A 778 -42.42 24.28 41.52
CA GLU A 778 -42.43 24.04 42.97
C GLU A 778 -41.36 23.04 43.44
N LEU A 779 -40.66 22.38 42.52
CA LEU A 779 -39.63 21.38 42.82
C LEU A 779 -38.23 21.94 42.55
N ASP A 780 -37.34 21.84 43.53
CA ASP A 780 -35.91 22.14 43.34
C ASP A 780 -35.23 20.94 42.64
N ILE A 781 -35.17 21.02 41.31
CA ILE A 781 -34.64 19.96 40.45
C ILE A 781 -33.29 20.39 39.89
N SER A 782 -32.27 19.58 40.15
CA SER A 782 -30.97 19.69 39.50
C SER A 782 -30.75 18.51 38.56
N PHE A 783 -29.98 18.74 37.50
CA PHE A 783 -29.64 17.70 36.53
C PHE A 783 -28.16 17.33 36.69
N LEU A 784 -27.92 16.06 36.98
CA LEU A 784 -26.59 15.51 37.11
C LEU A 784 -25.91 15.45 35.75
N LYS A 785 -24.60 15.71 35.72
CA LYS A 785 -23.79 15.50 34.52
C LYS A 785 -23.71 14.00 34.24
N PRO A 786 -23.66 13.54 32.97
CA PRO A 786 -23.58 12.12 32.64
C PRO A 786 -22.46 11.33 33.35
N GLN A 787 -21.34 11.99 33.67
CA GLN A 787 -20.19 11.41 34.39
C GLN A 787 -20.40 11.24 35.91
N ASP A 788 -21.38 11.93 36.49
CA ASP A 788 -21.66 11.95 37.94
C ASP A 788 -22.74 10.93 38.33
N VAL A 789 -23.49 10.41 37.36
CA VAL A 789 -24.58 9.44 37.52
C VAL A 789 -24.09 8.13 38.16
N SER A 790 -22.91 7.66 37.75
CA SER A 790 -22.30 6.41 38.25
C SER A 790 -21.80 6.51 39.70
N TYR A 791 -21.62 7.73 40.23
CA TYR A 791 -21.17 7.95 41.62
C TYR A 791 -22.33 7.94 42.63
N GLN A 792 -23.50 8.49 42.26
CA GLN A 792 -24.64 8.61 43.19
C GLN A 792 -25.55 7.37 43.24
N GLN A 793 -25.61 6.55 42.18
CA GLN A 793 -26.48 5.37 42.14
C GLN A 793 -26.13 4.27 43.17
N HIS A 794 -24.90 4.20 43.67
CA HIS A 794 -24.48 3.18 44.66
C HIS A 794 -24.41 3.70 46.10
N TYR A 795 -24.17 5.00 46.33
CA TYR A 795 -23.97 5.53 47.69
C TYR A 795 -25.26 5.95 48.40
N PHE A 796 -26.32 6.29 47.69
CA PHE A 796 -27.62 6.65 48.29
C PHE A 796 -28.64 5.51 48.31
N GLY A 797 -28.32 4.33 47.74
CA GLY A 797 -29.15 3.12 47.89
C GLY A 797 -29.21 2.56 49.32
N HIS A 798 -28.38 3.07 50.23
CA HIS A 798 -28.41 2.72 51.65
C HIS A 798 -28.17 3.94 52.55
N LYS A 799 -29.27 4.61 52.93
CA LYS A 799 -29.58 5.24 54.25
C LYS A 799 -30.67 6.31 54.03
N LYS A 800 -31.84 6.30 54.70
CA LYS A 800 -32.14 5.94 56.10
C LYS A 800 -33.32 4.94 56.19
N LYS A 801 -33.10 3.85 56.94
CA LYS A 801 -34.15 3.29 57.80
C LYS A 801 -34.44 4.37 58.84
N ASP A 802 -35.55 5.10 58.70
CA ASP A 802 -36.27 5.79 59.78
C ASP A 802 -37.47 6.53 59.16
N SER A 803 -38.52 5.76 58.83
CA SER A 803 -39.93 6.17 58.77
C SER A 803 -40.73 5.06 58.08
N GLU A 804 -41.74 4.54 58.77
CA GLU A 804 -42.63 3.41 58.39
C GLU A 804 -43.54 3.70 57.19
N THR A 805 -43.02 4.14 56.04
CA THR A 805 -43.84 4.38 54.84
C THR A 805 -43.02 4.26 53.56
N SER A 806 -42.61 3.04 53.20
CA SER A 806 -42.18 2.77 51.82
C SER A 806 -42.49 1.33 51.41
N LEU A 807 -43.74 1.10 51.01
CA LEU A 807 -44.21 -0.15 50.40
C LEU A 807 -43.76 -0.32 48.94
N PHE A 808 -42.83 0.53 48.46
CA PHE A 808 -42.31 0.49 47.10
C PHE A 808 -40.78 0.46 47.12
N SER A 809 -40.23 -0.74 47.05
CA SER A 809 -38.86 -0.98 46.62
C SER A 809 -38.68 -0.40 45.22
N ALA A 810 -37.76 0.56 45.05
CA ALA A 810 -37.40 1.12 43.76
C ALA A 810 -37.09 -0.02 42.76
N PRO A 811 -37.69 -0.05 41.55
CA PRO A 811 -37.46 -1.11 40.60
C PRO A 811 -35.99 -1.12 40.15
N ALA A 812 -35.45 -2.32 40.00
CA ALA A 812 -34.09 -2.56 39.52
C ALA A 812 -33.75 -1.75 38.24
N GLU A 813 -32.66 -0.98 38.31
CA GLU A 813 -31.65 -0.80 37.27
C GLU A 813 -32.12 -0.85 35.79
N SER A 814 -33.11 -0.04 35.38
CA SER A 814 -33.46 0.10 33.96
C SER A 814 -32.72 1.28 33.35
N SER A 815 -31.95 1.00 32.31
CA SER A 815 -31.24 2.03 31.57
C SER A 815 -32.19 2.90 30.77
N PRO A 816 -31.89 4.20 30.57
CA PRO A 816 -32.63 5.04 29.63
C PRO A 816 -32.75 4.40 28.23
N TYR A 817 -31.79 3.55 27.84
CA TYR A 817 -31.81 2.84 26.56
C TYR A 817 -32.71 1.61 26.54
N THR A 818 -32.97 0.96 27.68
CA THR A 818 -33.97 -0.12 27.79
C THR A 818 -35.37 0.42 27.48
N ARG A 819 -35.67 1.66 27.88
CA ARG A 819 -36.91 2.35 27.52
C ARG A 819 -37.07 2.56 26.02
N LEU A 820 -35.99 2.73 25.24
CA LEU A 820 -36.09 2.81 23.78
C LEU A 820 -36.55 1.49 23.15
N THR A 821 -36.09 0.37 23.70
CA THR A 821 -36.57 -0.96 23.29
C THR A 821 -38.06 -1.12 23.61
N GLU A 822 -38.50 -0.68 24.79
CA GLU A 822 -39.90 -0.74 25.21
C GLU A 822 -40.83 0.15 24.38
N LEU A 823 -40.45 1.41 24.15
CA LEU A 823 -41.30 2.41 23.49
C LEU A 823 -41.32 2.28 21.97
N PHE A 824 -40.18 1.92 21.36
CA PHE A 824 -40.00 1.99 19.90
C PHE A 824 -39.56 0.68 19.25
N ASN A 825 -39.58 -0.44 19.99
CA ASN A 825 -39.17 -1.75 19.51
C ASN A 825 -37.76 -1.76 18.88
N VAL A 826 -36.83 -0.99 19.49
CA VAL A 826 -35.42 -0.95 19.06
C VAL A 826 -34.69 -2.16 19.60
N ASN A 827 -34.20 -3.01 18.70
CA ASN A 827 -33.44 -4.24 19.03
C ASN A 827 -32.01 -4.23 18.47
N HIS A 828 -31.65 -3.20 17.70
CA HIS A 828 -30.31 -2.99 17.17
C HIS A 828 -29.86 -1.55 17.40
N PHE A 829 -28.69 -1.38 18.02
CA PHE A 829 -28.15 -0.07 18.36
C PHE A 829 -26.88 0.23 17.58
N ILE A 830 -26.85 1.38 16.93
CA ILE A 830 -25.62 1.98 16.39
C ILE A 830 -25.20 3.06 17.37
N THR A 831 -24.14 2.83 18.12
CA THR A 831 -23.68 3.76 19.16
C THR A 831 -22.48 4.54 18.63
N SER A 832 -22.66 5.84 18.37
CA SER A 832 -21.56 6.75 18.12
C SER A 832 -21.00 7.21 19.46
N LEU A 833 -19.75 6.82 19.75
CA LEU A 833 -19.04 7.15 20.98
C LEU A 833 -17.85 8.06 20.64
N VAL A 834 -18.03 9.36 20.89
CA VAL A 834 -17.08 10.38 20.47
C VAL A 834 -16.07 10.69 21.58
N ARG A 835 -15.18 9.72 21.80
CA ARG A 835 -14.07 9.76 22.77
C ARG A 835 -12.77 9.20 22.15
N PRO A 836 -12.21 9.85 21.13
CA PRO A 836 -11.13 9.30 20.31
C PRO A 836 -9.85 8.92 21.08
N TYR A 837 -9.57 9.57 22.20
CA TYR A 837 -8.40 9.30 23.04
C TYR A 837 -8.49 7.94 23.78
N LEU A 838 -9.68 7.36 23.90
CA LEU A 838 -9.89 5.99 24.42
C LEU A 838 -9.85 4.93 23.31
N ALA A 839 -9.79 5.31 22.02
CA ALA A 839 -9.75 4.36 20.91
C ALA A 839 -8.62 3.30 20.97
N PRO A 840 -7.45 3.55 21.60
CA PRO A 840 -6.43 2.51 21.81
C PRO A 840 -6.82 1.44 22.85
N LEU A 841 -7.71 1.79 23.79
CA LEU A 841 -8.15 0.96 24.92
C LEU A 841 -9.51 0.30 24.67
N ILE A 842 -10.40 1.01 23.95
CA ILE A 842 -11.73 0.56 23.53
C ILE A 842 -11.66 0.31 22.02
N SER A 843 -11.61 -0.97 21.61
CA SER A 843 -11.55 -1.30 20.18
C SER A 843 -12.92 -1.08 19.53
N ASN A 844 -12.93 -0.40 18.38
CA ASN A 844 -14.05 -0.42 17.45
C ASN A 844 -14.54 -1.86 17.22
N ASP A 845 -15.84 -2.10 17.41
CA ASP A 845 -16.47 -3.42 17.28
C ASP A 845 -16.20 -4.10 15.93
N LEU A 846 -15.98 -3.28 14.89
CA LEU A 846 -15.77 -3.71 13.51
C LEU A 846 -14.35 -3.39 12.98
N LYS A 847 -13.34 -3.27 13.84
CA LYS A 847 -11.96 -2.96 13.39
C LYS A 847 -11.34 -4.14 12.63
N HIS A 848 -10.87 -3.90 11.41
CA HIS A 848 -10.16 -4.90 10.61
C HIS A 848 -8.77 -5.21 11.19
N HIS A 849 -8.38 -6.47 11.10
CA HIS A 849 -7.15 -6.97 11.70
C HIS A 849 -6.00 -6.85 10.70
N ASN A 850 -5.06 -5.92 10.90
CA ASN A 850 -3.88 -5.72 10.04
C ASN A 850 -2.87 -6.89 9.99
N ALA A 851 -3.17 -8.03 10.63
CA ALA A 851 -2.30 -9.20 10.67
C ALA A 851 -2.95 -10.32 9.86
N TYR A 852 -2.69 -10.34 8.55
CA TYR A 852 -3.26 -11.33 7.65
C TYR A 852 -2.29 -12.51 7.54
N GLY A 853 -2.71 -13.67 8.05
CA GLY A 853 -2.02 -14.93 7.80
C GLY A 853 -2.19 -15.30 6.33
N LYS A 854 -1.13 -15.81 5.70
CA LYS A 854 -1.19 -16.41 4.37
C LYS A 854 -2.31 -17.48 4.36
N LEU A 855 -3.43 -17.19 3.71
CA LEU A 855 -4.41 -18.22 3.36
C LEU A 855 -3.70 -19.19 2.40
N ARG A 856 -3.51 -20.44 2.82
CA ARG A 856 -3.11 -21.52 1.95
C ARG A 856 -4.38 -22.10 1.33
N PHE A 857 -4.67 -21.74 0.08
CA PHE A 857 -5.56 -22.53 -0.76
C PHE A 857 -4.72 -23.46 -1.62
N SER A 858 -5.11 -24.73 -1.75
CA SER A 858 -4.70 -25.55 -2.89
C SER A 858 -5.80 -25.47 -3.94
N ASP A 859 -5.39 -25.34 -5.21
CA ASP A 859 -6.31 -25.24 -6.36
C ASP A 859 -7.29 -26.42 -6.46
N ASP A 860 -6.95 -27.56 -5.85
CA ASP A 860 -7.80 -28.76 -5.81
C ASP A 860 -9.16 -28.55 -5.12
N ALA A 861 -9.27 -27.58 -4.20
CA ALA A 861 -10.50 -27.37 -3.43
C ALA A 861 -11.64 -26.76 -4.25
N LEU A 862 -11.35 -26.03 -5.33
CA LEU A 862 -12.37 -25.42 -6.21
C LEU A 862 -12.99 -26.45 -7.17
N ASN A 863 -12.22 -27.46 -7.57
CA ASN A 863 -12.66 -28.49 -8.52
C ASN A 863 -13.58 -29.56 -7.89
N ILE A 864 -13.65 -29.66 -6.56
CA ILE A 864 -14.49 -30.65 -5.88
C ILE A 864 -15.98 -30.26 -5.88
N PHE A 865 -16.31 -28.96 -6.06
CA PHE A 865 -17.67 -28.45 -5.82
C PHE A 865 -18.45 -28.07 -7.09
N TRP A 866 -17.83 -28.11 -8.27
CA TRP A 866 -18.50 -27.88 -9.55
C TRP A 866 -18.46 -29.14 -10.39
N ASN A 867 -19.51 -29.97 -10.26
CA ASN A 867 -19.82 -31.01 -11.24
C ASN A 867 -21.23 -30.72 -11.77
N ASP A 868 -21.32 -30.45 -13.06
CA ASP A 868 -22.46 -29.79 -13.72
C ASP A 868 -23.71 -30.68 -13.89
N ASP A 869 -23.66 -31.94 -13.43
CA ASP A 869 -24.63 -32.96 -13.84
C ASP A 869 -25.67 -33.40 -12.80
N THR A 870 -25.64 -32.94 -11.54
CA THR A 870 -26.68 -33.35 -10.57
C THR A 870 -27.13 -32.24 -9.61
N LYS A 871 -28.38 -31.80 -9.73
CA LYS A 871 -29.07 -30.87 -8.80
C LYS A 871 -29.38 -31.51 -7.43
N LYS A 872 -28.41 -32.11 -6.74
CA LYS A 872 -28.52 -32.50 -5.32
C LYS A 872 -27.18 -32.34 -4.60
N LEU A 873 -27.17 -31.52 -3.53
CA LEU A 873 -26.06 -31.50 -2.58
C LEU A 873 -26.03 -32.84 -1.82
N GLU A 874 -25.10 -33.73 -2.16
CA GLU A 874 -24.79 -34.86 -1.28
C GLU A 874 -24.03 -34.37 -0.05
N LYS A 875 -24.45 -34.86 1.14
CA LYS A 875 -23.74 -34.63 2.40
C LYS A 875 -22.33 -35.24 2.31
N PRO A 876 -21.24 -34.50 2.57
CA PRO A 876 -19.92 -35.08 2.62
C PRO A 876 -19.83 -36.03 3.83
N LYS A 877 -19.93 -37.34 3.58
CA LYS A 877 -19.49 -38.36 4.53
C LYS A 877 -17.97 -38.40 4.43
N SER A 878 -17.29 -38.06 5.52
CA SER A 878 -15.83 -38.04 5.69
C SER A 878 -15.08 -36.81 5.15
N SER A 879 -14.90 -35.80 6.01
CA SER A 879 -13.58 -35.28 6.40
C SER A 879 -13.73 -33.91 7.07
N ALA A 880 -14.02 -33.91 8.37
CA ALA A 880 -13.91 -32.70 9.19
C ALA A 880 -12.47 -32.13 9.19
N SER A 881 -11.47 -32.98 8.95
CA SER A 881 -10.06 -32.60 8.96
C SER A 881 -9.61 -31.79 7.73
N HIS A 882 -10.21 -31.99 6.55
CA HIS A 882 -9.89 -31.18 5.36
C HIS A 882 -10.52 -29.78 5.41
N ILE A 883 -11.70 -29.63 6.03
CA ILE A 883 -12.35 -28.33 6.25
C ILE A 883 -11.56 -27.48 7.26
N ASP A 884 -10.94 -28.10 8.27
CA ASP A 884 -10.10 -27.42 9.27
C ASP A 884 -8.81 -26.82 8.67
N VAL A 885 -8.27 -27.41 7.60
CA VAL A 885 -7.08 -26.88 6.90
C VAL A 885 -7.42 -25.62 6.10
N LEU A 886 -8.63 -25.56 5.52
CA LEU A 886 -9.13 -24.41 4.75
C LEU A 886 -9.66 -23.26 5.63
N THR A 887 -9.89 -23.50 6.93
CA THR A 887 -10.53 -22.56 7.86
C THR A 887 -9.64 -22.13 9.03
N LYS A 888 -8.32 -22.30 8.93
CA LYS A 888 -7.35 -21.89 9.97
C LYS A 888 -7.28 -20.36 10.11
N ASP A 889 -8.29 -19.81 10.77
CA ASP A 889 -8.55 -18.39 11.01
C ASP A 889 -7.81 -17.81 12.23
N SER A 890 -6.94 -18.60 12.87
CA SER A 890 -6.48 -18.32 14.22
C SER A 890 -4.99 -18.63 14.37
N SER A 891 -4.14 -17.70 13.95
CA SER A 891 -2.80 -17.62 14.53
C SER A 891 -2.91 -16.86 15.86
N TYR A 892 -2.52 -17.50 16.96
CA TYR A 892 -2.49 -16.90 18.29
C TYR A 892 -1.52 -15.71 18.30
N ASN A 893 -2.04 -14.49 18.51
CA ASN A 893 -1.23 -13.27 18.50
C ASN A 893 -1.00 -12.79 19.95
N PHE A 894 0.08 -13.24 20.57
CA PHE A 894 0.44 -12.91 21.96
C PHE A 894 0.45 -11.40 22.23
N ARG A 895 0.99 -10.60 21.31
CA ARG A 895 1.03 -9.13 21.43
C ARG A 895 -0.36 -8.50 21.54
N LYS A 896 -1.36 -9.07 20.84
CA LYS A 896 -2.76 -8.63 20.91
C LYS A 896 -3.35 -8.95 22.27
N HIS A 897 -3.19 -10.19 22.74
CA HIS A 897 -3.75 -10.61 24.02
C HIS A 897 -3.18 -9.77 25.17
N LEU A 898 -1.87 -9.51 25.14
CA LEU A 898 -1.20 -8.66 26.12
C LEU A 898 -1.73 -7.21 26.10
N LYS A 899 -1.90 -6.60 24.92
CA LYS A 899 -2.50 -5.24 24.81
C LYS A 899 -3.91 -5.18 25.38
N ASN A 900 -4.75 -6.17 25.10
CA ASN A 900 -6.13 -6.21 25.59
C ASN A 900 -6.16 -6.38 27.12
N VAL A 901 -5.33 -7.25 27.68
CA VAL A 901 -5.23 -7.46 29.14
C VAL A 901 -4.76 -6.18 29.83
N ILE A 902 -3.72 -5.53 29.30
CA ILE A 902 -3.25 -4.23 29.82
C ILE A 902 -4.35 -3.17 29.75
N GLY A 903 -5.09 -3.10 28.63
CA GLY A 903 -6.19 -2.16 28.47
C GLY A 903 -7.30 -2.38 29.49
N LEU A 904 -7.71 -3.63 29.71
CA LEU A 904 -8.72 -4.00 30.71
C LEU A 904 -8.25 -3.71 32.14
N GLU A 905 -6.98 -3.96 32.45
CA GLU A 905 -6.41 -3.65 33.77
C GLU A 905 -6.35 -2.14 34.04
N ILE A 906 -5.97 -1.33 33.04
CA ILE A 906 -5.98 0.13 33.15
C ILE A 906 -7.41 0.64 33.38
N GLN A 907 -8.38 0.14 32.62
CA GLN A 907 -9.78 0.52 32.77
C GLN A 907 -10.31 0.12 34.15
N HIS A 908 -9.98 -1.08 34.62
CA HIS A 908 -10.35 -1.54 35.95
C HIS A 908 -9.77 -0.64 37.05
N ARG A 909 -8.49 -0.26 36.95
CA ARG A 909 -7.84 0.65 37.91
C ARG A 909 -8.43 2.05 37.91
N LEU A 910 -8.77 2.59 36.74
CA LEU A 910 -9.45 3.88 36.63
C LEU A 910 -10.85 3.84 37.27
N ASP A 911 -11.61 2.77 37.05
CA ASP A 911 -12.91 2.55 37.71
C ASP A 911 -12.75 2.45 39.24
N VAL A 912 -11.71 1.76 39.73
CA VAL A 912 -11.42 1.66 41.17
C VAL A 912 -11.03 3.02 41.75
N MET A 913 -10.13 3.76 41.10
CA MET A 913 -9.73 5.10 41.55
C MET A 913 -10.91 6.08 41.53
N ASN A 914 -11.85 5.95 40.57
CA ASN A 914 -13.09 6.71 40.56
C ASN A 914 -13.93 6.45 41.81
N LYS A 915 -14.15 5.16 42.11
CA LYS A 915 -14.95 4.71 43.26
C LYS A 915 -14.36 5.20 44.58
N LEU A 916 -13.04 5.38 44.63
CA LEU A 916 -12.32 5.94 45.77
C LEU A 916 -12.30 7.48 45.81
N GLY A 917 -12.85 8.16 44.80
CA GLY A 917 -12.83 9.62 44.70
C GLY A 917 -11.44 10.21 44.43
N LEU A 918 -10.49 9.39 43.97
CA LEU A 918 -9.09 9.77 43.76
C LEU A 918 -8.81 10.30 42.35
N LEU A 919 -9.77 10.22 41.42
CA LEU A 919 -9.62 10.78 40.08
C LEU A 919 -9.88 12.30 40.08
N PRO A 920 -8.96 13.12 39.55
CA PRO A 920 -9.24 14.51 39.25
C PRO A 920 -10.43 14.63 38.28
N GLU A 921 -11.26 15.66 38.43
CA GLU A 921 -12.49 15.86 37.65
C GLU A 921 -12.27 15.84 36.12
N ILE A 922 -11.12 16.34 35.66
CA ILE A 922 -10.69 16.32 34.26
C ILE A 922 -10.45 14.89 33.78
N VAL A 923 -9.72 14.09 34.57
CA VAL A 923 -9.44 12.70 34.25
C VAL A 923 -10.72 11.89 34.36
N LYS A 924 -11.64 12.26 35.25
CA LYS A 924 -12.95 11.59 35.36
C LYS A 924 -13.83 11.82 34.15
N ARG A 925 -13.90 13.06 33.67
CA ARG A 925 -14.58 13.42 32.42
C ARG A 925 -13.98 12.74 31.20
N LEU A 926 -12.66 12.52 31.19
CA LEU A 926 -11.98 11.84 30.09
C LEU A 926 -12.13 10.31 30.18
N CYS A 927 -11.84 9.70 31.33
CA CYS A 927 -11.57 8.26 31.46
C CYS A 927 -12.72 7.40 31.99
N ILE A 928 -13.74 7.98 32.63
CA ILE A 928 -14.82 7.22 33.27
C ILE A 928 -16.07 7.26 32.40
N ASP A 929 -16.60 6.08 32.11
CA ASP A 929 -17.72 5.89 31.19
C ASP A 929 -19.08 6.10 31.85
N GLU A 930 -20.00 6.74 31.12
CA GLU A 930 -21.41 6.35 31.16
C GLU A 930 -21.44 5.04 30.37
N LYS A 931 -21.27 3.90 31.07
CA LYS A 931 -21.36 2.60 30.38
C LYS A 931 -22.76 2.58 29.74
N PRO A 932 -22.92 2.34 28.43
CA PRO A 932 -24.21 1.85 27.96
C PRO A 932 -24.47 0.65 28.84
N SER A 933 -25.54 0.72 29.63
CA SER A 933 -25.87 -0.27 30.64
C SER A 933 -25.68 -1.68 30.08
N THR A 934 -24.56 -2.29 30.42
CA THR A 934 -24.27 -3.70 30.10
C THR A 934 -25.06 -4.62 31.03
N ALA A 935 -25.97 -4.05 31.84
CA ALA A 935 -26.99 -4.78 32.55
C ALA A 935 -27.98 -5.39 31.55
N LYS A 936 -27.64 -6.59 31.08
CA LYS A 936 -28.62 -7.60 30.64
C LYS A 936 -29.60 -7.11 29.57
N PHE A 937 -29.11 -6.37 28.59
CA PHE A 937 -29.76 -6.42 27.28
C PHE A 937 -29.84 -7.91 26.91
N SER A 938 -31.06 -8.39 26.67
CA SER A 938 -31.36 -9.77 26.24
C SER A 938 -30.27 -10.26 25.27
N THR A 939 -29.94 -11.55 25.34
CA THR A 939 -28.98 -12.24 24.44
C THR A 939 -29.23 -11.97 22.94
N ASN A 940 -30.37 -11.35 22.58
CA ASN A 940 -30.80 -11.01 21.24
C ASN A 940 -30.51 -9.56 20.79
N SER A 941 -30.28 -8.60 21.69
CA SER A 941 -30.02 -7.19 21.32
C SER A 941 -28.56 -6.97 20.90
N ARG A 942 -28.35 -6.29 19.77
CA ARG A 942 -27.02 -6.15 19.14
C ARG A 942 -26.58 -4.70 19.02
N GLU A 943 -25.37 -4.43 19.48
CA GLU A 943 -24.75 -3.10 19.44
C GLU A 943 -23.53 -3.06 18.51
N ILE A 944 -23.46 -2.00 17.70
CA ILE A 944 -22.31 -1.62 16.88
C ILE A 944 -21.77 -0.29 17.41
N THR A 945 -20.59 -0.33 18.04
CA THR A 945 -19.95 0.88 18.59
C THR A 945 -19.02 1.52 17.57
N ILE A 946 -19.27 2.79 17.23
CA ILE A 946 -18.48 3.66 16.35
C ILE A 946 -17.66 4.62 17.19
N VAL A 947 -16.34 4.44 17.21
CA VAL A 947 -15.37 5.30 17.87
C VAL A 947 -14.51 6.00 16.79
N PRO A 948 -14.45 7.34 16.76
CA PRO A 948 -13.56 8.06 15.85
C PRO A 948 -12.09 7.82 16.18
N GLU A 949 -11.23 7.70 15.18
CA GLU A 949 -9.79 7.48 15.34
C GLU A 949 -9.00 8.74 14.95
N LEU A 950 -8.09 9.18 15.83
CA LEU A 950 -7.19 10.32 15.55
C LEU A 950 -5.94 9.82 14.81
N ARG A 951 -5.48 10.61 13.84
CA ARG A 951 -4.27 10.28 13.05
C ARG A 951 -3.00 10.54 13.86
N TYR A 952 -2.98 11.65 14.60
CA TYR A 952 -1.87 12.11 15.41
C TYR A 952 -2.40 12.57 16.76
N LEU A 953 -2.53 11.65 17.72
CA LEU A 953 -3.15 11.87 19.03
C LEU A 953 -2.79 13.26 19.62
N LEU A 954 -1.51 13.60 19.70
CA LEU A 954 -1.04 14.88 20.27
C LEU A 954 -1.37 16.10 19.40
N ARG A 955 -1.19 16.01 18.07
CA ARG A 955 -1.44 17.13 17.15
C ARG A 955 -2.93 17.42 17.02
N ASP A 956 -3.73 16.37 16.96
CA ASP A 956 -5.17 16.47 16.79
C ASP A 956 -5.84 16.92 18.10
N ILE A 957 -5.38 16.46 19.26
CA ILE A 957 -5.80 17.02 20.57
C ILE A 957 -5.43 18.50 20.67
N GLY A 958 -4.25 18.90 20.16
CA GLY A 958 -3.83 20.30 20.13
C GLY A 958 -4.82 21.25 19.45
N ARG A 959 -5.56 20.77 18.44
CA ARG A 959 -6.59 21.56 17.74
C ARG A 959 -7.73 22.02 18.65
N VAL A 960 -8.05 21.24 19.69
CA VAL A 960 -9.10 21.57 20.68
C VAL A 960 -8.77 22.85 21.46
N PHE A 961 -7.48 23.20 21.54
CA PHE A 961 -6.98 24.37 22.25
C PHE A 961 -6.65 25.56 21.32
N ASP A 962 -6.84 25.41 20.00
CA ASP A 962 -6.50 26.43 19.00
C ASP A 962 -7.73 27.30 18.64
N VAL A 963 -7.93 28.35 19.44
CA VAL A 963 -9.10 29.25 19.42
C VAL A 963 -9.29 29.98 18.10
N HIS A 964 -8.19 30.37 17.45
CA HIS A 964 -8.24 31.21 16.26
C HIS A 964 -8.62 30.44 14.99
N LYS A 965 -8.83 29.13 15.09
CA LYS A 965 -9.06 28.23 13.95
C LYS A 965 -10.36 27.44 14.05
N THR A 966 -11.34 27.91 14.82
CA THR A 966 -12.65 27.23 14.95
C THR A 966 -13.28 26.87 13.61
N MET A 967 -13.25 27.79 12.62
CA MET A 967 -13.81 27.53 11.28
C MET A 967 -13.00 26.52 10.45
N GLU A 968 -11.72 26.30 10.76
CA GLU A 968 -10.91 25.22 10.15
C GLU A 968 -11.03 23.89 10.92
N ASN A 969 -11.30 23.95 12.22
CA ASN A 969 -11.38 22.79 13.11
C ASN A 969 -12.72 22.05 12.97
N ILE A 970 -13.84 22.75 12.78
CA ILE A 970 -15.17 22.16 12.62
C ILE A 970 -15.21 21.15 11.45
N PRO A 971 -14.80 21.51 10.21
CA PRO A 971 -14.76 20.55 9.10
C PRO A 971 -13.86 19.35 9.36
N TYR A 972 -12.75 19.55 10.10
CA TYR A 972 -11.85 18.46 10.46
C TYR A 972 -12.49 17.45 11.41
N TRP A 973 -13.26 17.89 12.41
CA TRP A 973 -13.94 16.97 13.34
C TRP A 973 -15.05 16.18 12.66
N ILE A 974 -15.79 16.81 11.73
CA ILE A 974 -16.77 16.13 10.86
C ILE A 974 -16.05 15.09 9.98
N LEU A 975 -14.93 15.50 9.39
CA LEU A 975 -13.83 14.71 8.82
C LEU A 975 -13.62 13.35 9.50
N VAL A 976 -13.21 13.46 10.75
CA VAL A 976 -12.84 12.34 11.63
C VAL A 976 -14.05 11.46 11.94
N GLY A 977 -15.23 12.06 12.12
CA GLY A 977 -16.50 11.36 12.29
C GLY A 977 -16.88 10.52 11.07
N GLU A 978 -16.89 11.12 9.88
CA GLU A 978 -17.26 10.45 8.62
C GLU A 978 -16.36 9.24 8.35
N ARG A 979 -15.03 9.39 8.49
CA ARG A 979 -14.06 8.31 8.32
C ARG A 979 -14.30 7.10 9.22
N SER A 980 -14.82 7.33 10.44
CA SER A 980 -15.10 6.25 11.39
C SER A 980 -16.23 5.31 10.95
N VAL A 981 -17.02 5.75 9.96
CA VAL A 981 -18.21 5.07 9.43
C VAL A 981 -17.98 4.51 8.03
N LEU A 982 -17.00 4.99 7.26
CA LEU A 982 -16.76 4.57 5.87
C LEU A 982 -16.67 3.03 5.71
N ASN A 983 -15.92 2.36 6.59
CA ASN A 983 -15.81 0.89 6.59
C ASN A 983 -17.15 0.19 6.86
N ARG A 984 -18.05 0.84 7.59
CA ARG A 984 -19.31 0.28 8.12
C ARG A 984 -20.47 0.46 7.15
N ILE A 985 -20.41 1.49 6.31
CA ILE A 985 -21.34 1.71 5.20
C ILE A 985 -21.28 0.58 4.17
N CYS A 986 -20.15 -0.13 4.04
CA CYS A 986 -20.07 -1.27 3.13
C CYS A 986 -20.72 -2.56 3.67
N ILE A 987 -21.14 -2.55 4.94
CA ILE A 987 -21.66 -3.70 5.68
C ILE A 987 -23.19 -3.67 5.79
N GLY A 988 -23.76 -2.47 5.94
CA GLY A 988 -25.20 -2.23 5.88
C GLY A 988 -25.64 -2.00 4.45
#